data_AF-A0A937HFP6-F1
#
_entry.id   AF-A0A937HFP6-F1
#
_cell.length_a   1.000
_cell.length_b   1.000
_cell.length_c   1.000
_cell.angle_alpha   90.00
_cell.angle_beta   90.00
_cell.angle_gamma   90.00
#
_symmetry.space_group_name_H-M   'P 1'
#
loop_
_entity.id
_entity.type
_entity.pdbx_description
1 polymer ?
#
loop_
_entity_poly.entity_id
_entity_poly.type
_entity_poly.pdbx_seq_one_letter_code
_entity_poly.pdbx_strand_id
1 'polypeptide(L)'
;MKKTWLLGLIGAALLSTGCEDNNDVMNATTTTDKPNDSTPLVNPVATYDPYLDCPIPDPAVSNQQVIDHLLITEISEPEHFSDTVWFELYNPTNQTIQLKDYWFITHAIKSDLTPDIEDVQSIPMQFDFPVESSVAPGQHLIVKSATNRLIQKHTPNPNGMAQHETIVKQALAINFDNIIRILNNNLTFYWSHEASFIELIRKTDGQSIDFVRFGTNTQTPLQSTQWLSTSAVPSFNHPTRVTSIARRMPYQDTNTIDDWSISLFQTPGHTNLTATLTNDVLNIEAALCNDDLDQDNIPDCKEEKCQFYNGLPYHAWGARPQQTDVFVQLDFMRDGSFFPEKVTNLMRPRHAALKQITDIFEKYSPANLTFPIKIHFDTGTLFSDDKPHSINRHQFNLYSKSHTGLPSQPGGNELTFSKYMQYLYHQDSVHSLTYYRDENLDPRRAPVFHYGLIGYQFSTNPESAMGMAELAKDKGQALSFAVGLGRLDQEQVTEQDIVGTQVSAIMHTLGHNFGLKHGGHEHVNFKPNYYSVMNYAYAQNLPDVSMLVAQLKNSCHAQVNRFIWESTQTQYINFSNGSGQDIDQYNINENSQVLNDRLGSLAIDYNNNDTFDNGVSCNLAIADSSAVTLPAVLTDHNDWAQIAQTAFGRLPKQKAKREDHLPEITFCDIKH
;
A
#
# COMPACT_ATOMS: atom_id res chain seq x y z
N MET A 1 -45.39 -5.39 -41.51
CA MET A 1 -45.81 -5.64 -42.91
C MET A 1 -44.64 -6.25 -43.67
N LYS A 2 -44.91 -7.40 -44.32
CA LYS A 2 -44.18 -8.20 -45.35
C LYS A 2 -42.81 -7.66 -45.82
N LYS A 3 -41.75 -8.49 -45.92
CA LYS A 3 -41.68 -9.71 -46.76
C LYS A 3 -40.79 -10.82 -46.19
N THR A 4 -41.32 -12.03 -46.33
CA THR A 4 -40.73 -13.37 -46.22
C THR A 4 -39.97 -13.79 -47.49
N TRP A 5 -38.99 -14.69 -47.34
CA TRP A 5 -38.78 -15.88 -48.19
C TRP A 5 -38.31 -17.04 -47.31
N LEU A 6 -38.71 -18.26 -47.70
CA LEU A 6 -38.89 -19.44 -46.86
C LEU A 6 -38.33 -20.68 -47.58
N LEU A 7 -37.69 -21.56 -46.79
CA LEU A 7 -37.65 -23.04 -46.85
C LEU A 7 -36.94 -23.80 -47.99
N GLY A 8 -36.19 -24.83 -47.56
CA GLY A 8 -35.82 -26.02 -48.32
C GLY A 8 -35.15 -27.08 -47.43
N LEU A 9 -35.92 -28.08 -47.02
CA LEU A 9 -35.58 -29.20 -46.12
C LEU A 9 -35.70 -30.49 -46.94
N ILE A 10 -34.68 -31.35 -47.04
CA ILE A 10 -34.83 -32.76 -47.48
C ILE A 10 -33.75 -33.62 -46.79
N GLY A 11 -34.18 -34.68 -46.10
CA GLY A 11 -33.33 -35.76 -45.60
C GLY A 11 -33.33 -36.99 -46.50
N ALA A 12 -32.43 -37.93 -46.24
CA ALA A 12 -32.54 -39.32 -46.69
C ALA A 12 -31.70 -40.25 -45.80
N ALA A 13 -32.33 -41.35 -45.39
CA ALA A 13 -31.80 -42.46 -44.61
C ALA A 13 -31.44 -43.65 -45.51
N LEU A 14 -30.54 -44.56 -45.08
CA LEU A 14 -30.45 -46.00 -45.43
C LEU A 14 -29.30 -46.61 -44.58
N LEU A 15 -29.58 -47.52 -43.62
CA LEU A 15 -29.54 -49.01 -43.72
C LEU A 15 -28.13 -49.56 -44.00
N SER A 16 -27.59 -50.65 -43.44
CA SER A 16 -27.86 -51.62 -42.36
C SER A 16 -26.71 -52.66 -42.43
N THR A 17 -26.72 -53.68 -41.56
CA THR A 17 -25.79 -54.83 -41.40
C THR A 17 -24.61 -54.54 -40.43
N GLY A 18 -24.38 -55.24 -39.33
CA GLY A 18 -24.93 -56.47 -38.76
C GLY A 18 -23.81 -57.50 -38.56
N CYS A 19 -23.33 -57.69 -37.32
CA CYS A 19 -23.03 -58.99 -36.69
C CYS A 19 -22.43 -58.82 -35.29
N GLU A 20 -22.83 -59.76 -34.44
CA GLU A 20 -22.55 -59.91 -33.01
C GLU A 20 -21.14 -60.44 -32.68
N ASP A 21 -20.81 -60.25 -31.41
CA ASP A 21 -20.10 -61.15 -30.49
C ASP A 21 -18.56 -61.16 -30.34
N ASN A 22 -18.20 -60.68 -29.13
CA ASN A 22 -17.36 -61.30 -28.10
C ASN A 22 -15.88 -60.90 -27.94
N ASN A 23 -15.66 -60.40 -26.72
CA ASN A 23 -14.52 -60.53 -25.83
C ASN A 23 -13.31 -59.61 -25.97
N ASP A 24 -13.17 -58.86 -24.87
CA ASP A 24 -11.96 -58.69 -24.08
C ASP A 24 -11.01 -57.52 -24.39
N VAL A 25 -10.78 -56.78 -23.29
CA VAL A 25 -9.52 -56.13 -22.89
C VAL A 25 -9.31 -54.66 -23.27
N MET A 26 -9.22 -53.86 -22.20
CA MET A 26 -8.50 -52.58 -22.02
C MET A 26 -9.01 -51.36 -22.80
N ASN A 27 -9.66 -50.45 -22.07
CA ASN A 27 -9.95 -49.09 -22.52
C ASN A 27 -8.66 -48.30 -22.77
N ALA A 28 -8.33 -48.12 -24.04
CA ALA A 28 -7.54 -47.01 -24.55
C ALA A 28 -8.43 -46.23 -25.54
N THR A 29 -8.60 -44.92 -25.33
CA THR A 29 -9.12 -44.01 -26.35
C THR A 29 -8.26 -42.74 -26.41
N THR A 30 -7.47 -42.72 -27.49
CA THR A 30 -6.85 -41.61 -28.22
C THR A 30 -7.83 -40.45 -28.47
N THR A 31 -7.53 -39.23 -28.01
CA THR A 31 -6.86 -38.12 -28.73
C THR A 31 -7.50 -37.66 -30.04
N THR A 32 -8.05 -36.44 -30.02
CA THR A 32 -8.01 -35.48 -31.15
C THR A 32 -7.67 -34.09 -30.61
N ASP A 33 -6.39 -33.76 -30.70
CA ASP A 33 -5.71 -32.48 -30.91
C ASP A 33 -6.39 -31.16 -30.50
N LYS A 34 -5.82 -30.54 -29.45
CA LYS A 34 -5.74 -29.09 -29.27
C LYS A 34 -4.32 -28.64 -29.67
N PRO A 35 -4.14 -27.44 -30.25
CA PRO A 35 -2.83 -26.99 -30.70
C PRO A 35 -1.88 -26.74 -29.52
N ASN A 36 -0.67 -27.30 -29.65
CA ASN A 36 0.48 -27.13 -28.77
C ASN A 36 0.85 -25.66 -28.62
N ASP A 37 0.80 -25.14 -27.40
CA ASP A 37 1.71 -24.10 -26.93
C ASP A 37 2.60 -24.72 -25.84
N SER A 38 3.70 -25.32 -26.29
CA SER A 38 4.72 -25.91 -25.42
C SER A 38 5.89 -24.94 -25.31
N THR A 39 5.75 -23.95 -24.43
CA THR A 39 6.91 -23.40 -23.73
C THR A 39 7.17 -24.28 -22.49
N PRO A 40 8.42 -24.60 -22.16
CA PRO A 40 8.70 -25.57 -21.10
C PRO A 40 8.30 -24.97 -19.75
N LEU A 41 7.30 -25.59 -19.11
CA LEU A 41 7.03 -25.41 -17.68
C LEU A 41 8.33 -25.65 -16.91
N VAL A 42 8.86 -24.58 -16.34
CA VAL A 42 9.89 -24.65 -15.31
C VAL A 42 9.34 -25.60 -14.23
N ASN A 43 10.14 -26.59 -13.85
CA ASN A 43 9.82 -27.56 -12.80
C ASN A 43 9.12 -26.84 -11.61
N PRO A 44 8.05 -27.41 -11.02
CA PRO A 44 7.48 -26.84 -9.82
C PRO A 44 8.58 -26.86 -8.75
N VAL A 45 9.09 -25.68 -8.42
CA VAL A 45 9.95 -25.49 -7.26
C VAL A 45 9.18 -26.07 -6.09
N ALA A 46 9.78 -27.05 -5.41
CA ALA A 46 9.18 -27.68 -4.25
C ALA A 46 8.66 -26.59 -3.30
N THR A 47 7.39 -26.70 -2.90
CA THR A 47 6.76 -25.87 -1.87
C THR A 47 7.47 -26.13 -0.54
N TYR A 48 8.60 -25.47 -0.33
CA TYR A 48 9.33 -25.43 0.92
C TYR A 48 8.81 -24.21 1.68
N ASP A 49 8.15 -24.43 2.82
CA ASP A 49 7.95 -23.38 3.80
C ASP A 49 9.31 -23.19 4.50
N PRO A 50 10.05 -22.10 4.23
CA PRO A 50 11.42 -21.95 4.70
C PRO A 50 11.53 -21.78 6.22
N TYR A 51 10.40 -21.75 6.93
CA TYR A 51 10.31 -21.53 8.37
C TYR A 51 9.87 -22.75 9.18
N LEU A 52 9.53 -23.90 8.55
CA LEU A 52 9.26 -25.15 9.29
C LEU A 52 10.42 -25.55 10.24
N ASP A 53 11.65 -25.14 9.91
CA ASP A 53 12.87 -25.46 10.66
C ASP A 53 13.36 -24.30 11.56
N CYS A 54 12.65 -23.17 11.62
CA CYS A 54 13.06 -22.02 12.44
C CYS A 54 12.64 -22.21 13.91
N PRO A 55 13.54 -21.99 14.88
CA PRO A 55 13.19 -22.07 16.29
C PRO A 55 12.17 -20.98 16.64
N ILE A 56 11.03 -21.38 17.21
CA ILE A 56 10.08 -20.44 17.81
C ILE A 56 10.79 -19.82 19.03
N PRO A 57 10.88 -18.48 19.15
CA PRO A 57 11.40 -17.86 20.36
C PRO A 57 10.54 -18.31 21.55
N ASP A 58 11.15 -19.07 22.47
CA ASP A 58 10.55 -19.36 23.76
C ASP A 58 10.48 -18.03 24.52
N PRO A 59 9.30 -17.56 24.97
CA PRO A 59 9.22 -16.34 25.75
C PRO A 59 10.05 -16.53 27.02
N ALA A 60 11.26 -15.99 27.01
CA ALA A 60 12.21 -16.14 28.09
C ALA A 60 11.59 -15.58 29.37
N VAL A 61 11.20 -16.48 30.28
CA VAL A 61 10.78 -16.16 31.64
C VAL A 61 12.02 -15.71 32.40
N SER A 62 12.35 -14.42 32.28
CA SER A 62 13.32 -13.78 33.16
C SER A 62 12.62 -13.41 34.46
N ASN A 63 13.23 -13.78 35.59
CA ASN A 63 12.81 -13.37 36.94
C ASN A 63 12.73 -11.83 37.04
N GLN A 64 11.55 -11.27 36.82
CA GLN A 64 11.22 -9.86 37.04
C GLN A 64 10.32 -9.70 38.24
N GLN A 65 10.16 -8.45 38.71
CA GLN A 65 9.04 -8.08 39.58
C GLN A 65 7.75 -8.77 39.12
N VAL A 66 7.01 -9.32 40.08
CA VAL A 66 5.72 -9.95 39.80
C VAL A 66 4.72 -8.83 39.46
N ILE A 67 4.63 -8.48 38.18
CA ILE A 67 3.59 -7.61 37.66
C ILE A 67 2.32 -8.46 37.58
N ASP A 68 1.30 -8.08 38.32
CA ASP A 68 0.05 -8.82 38.50
C ASP A 68 -1.14 -8.22 37.74
N HIS A 69 -0.87 -7.29 36.83
CA HIS A 69 -1.87 -6.55 36.08
C HIS A 69 -1.44 -6.32 34.62
N LEU A 70 -2.38 -5.83 33.81
CA LEU A 70 -2.21 -5.57 32.39
C LEU A 70 -1.35 -4.31 32.18
N LEU A 71 -0.43 -4.35 31.22
CA LEU A 71 0.46 -3.23 30.90
C LEU A 71 0.16 -2.66 29.51
N ILE A 72 0.26 -1.35 29.38
CA ILE A 72 0.47 -0.64 28.12
C ILE A 72 1.96 -0.77 27.78
N THR A 73 2.25 -1.22 26.57
CA THR A 73 3.63 -1.58 26.17
C THR A 73 4.13 -0.83 24.95
N GLU A 74 3.25 -0.39 24.07
CA GLU A 74 3.64 0.38 22.89
C GLU A 74 2.51 1.31 22.43
N ILE A 75 2.86 2.46 21.85
CA ILE A 75 1.93 3.47 21.34
C ILE A 75 2.42 3.96 19.97
N SER A 76 1.58 3.85 18.95
CA SER A 76 1.91 4.22 17.57
C SER A 76 2.09 5.72 17.37
N GLU A 77 3.04 6.13 16.53
CA GLU A 77 3.06 7.50 16.00
C GLU A 77 1.99 7.68 14.90
N PRO A 78 1.15 8.72 14.96
CA PRO A 78 0.30 9.11 13.83
C PRO A 78 1.15 9.85 12.78
N GLU A 79 0.96 9.56 11.49
CA GLU A 79 1.58 10.37 10.43
C GLU A 79 0.74 11.59 10.07
N HIS A 80 -0.57 11.37 9.91
CA HIS A 80 -1.55 12.40 9.63
C HIS A 80 -2.65 12.37 10.68
N PHE A 81 -3.31 13.51 10.89
CA PHE A 81 -4.44 13.58 11.83
C PHE A 81 -5.62 12.68 11.43
N SER A 82 -5.70 12.31 10.15
CA SER A 82 -6.74 11.44 9.59
C SER A 82 -6.43 9.94 9.73
N ASP A 83 -5.22 9.58 10.19
CA ASP A 83 -4.81 8.20 10.37
C ASP A 83 -5.40 7.58 11.64
N THR A 84 -5.66 6.28 11.59
CA THR A 84 -5.99 5.51 12.79
C THR A 84 -4.73 5.27 13.62
N VAL A 85 -4.91 5.30 14.94
CA VAL A 85 -3.83 5.10 15.91
C VAL A 85 -4.06 3.81 16.70
N TRP A 86 -3.01 3.23 17.25
CA TRP A 86 -3.08 2.01 18.03
C TRP A 86 -2.14 2.02 19.23
N PHE A 87 -2.51 1.29 20.28
CA PHE A 87 -1.64 0.99 21.41
C PHE A 87 -1.67 -0.50 21.75
N GLU A 88 -0.64 -0.99 22.41
CA GLU A 88 -0.48 -2.40 22.74
C GLU A 88 -0.66 -2.67 24.23
N LEU A 89 -1.40 -3.74 24.53
CA LEU A 89 -1.58 -4.29 25.86
C LEU A 89 -0.81 -5.60 25.99
N TYR A 90 -0.16 -5.83 27.13
CA TYR A 90 0.54 -7.07 27.46
C TYR A 90 0.03 -7.65 28.77
N ASN A 91 -0.17 -8.97 28.82
CA ASN A 91 -0.54 -9.69 30.03
C ASN A 91 0.68 -10.44 30.63
N PRO A 92 1.39 -9.87 31.60
CA PRO A 92 2.50 -10.53 32.30
C PRO A 92 2.04 -11.60 33.30
N THR A 93 0.74 -11.71 33.58
CA THR A 93 0.21 -12.59 34.62
C THR A 93 0.14 -14.04 34.16
N ASN A 94 -0.12 -14.95 35.09
CA ASN A 94 -0.31 -16.37 34.80
C ASN A 94 -1.77 -16.75 34.48
N GLN A 95 -2.68 -15.78 34.38
CA GLN A 95 -4.10 -16.02 34.08
C GLN A 95 -4.55 -15.15 32.91
N THR A 96 -5.53 -15.64 32.14
CA THR A 96 -6.16 -14.84 31.10
C THR A 96 -6.91 -13.66 31.71
N ILE A 97 -6.61 -12.44 31.26
CA ILE A 97 -7.29 -11.22 31.67
C ILE A 97 -8.47 -10.97 30.74
N GLN A 98 -9.66 -10.76 31.31
CA GLN A 98 -10.87 -10.40 30.56
C GLN A 98 -10.97 -8.88 30.45
N LEU A 99 -10.96 -8.34 29.22
CA LEU A 99 -10.91 -6.88 29.02
C LEU A 99 -12.25 -6.20 29.29
N LYS A 100 -13.35 -6.94 29.31
CA LYS A 100 -14.66 -6.42 29.75
C LYS A 100 -14.63 -5.82 31.15
N ASP A 101 -13.67 -6.23 32.00
CA ASP A 101 -13.46 -5.78 33.37
C ASP A 101 -12.65 -4.47 33.43
N TYR A 102 -12.28 -3.91 32.27
CA TYR A 102 -11.47 -2.71 32.12
C TYR A 102 -12.15 -1.70 31.18
N TRP A 103 -11.69 -0.47 31.26
CA TRP A 103 -11.92 0.63 30.32
C TRP A 103 -10.65 1.47 30.28
N PHE A 104 -10.52 2.32 29.28
CA PHE A 104 -9.41 3.27 29.22
C PHE A 104 -9.90 4.68 28.94
N ILE A 105 -9.09 5.66 29.34
CA ILE A 105 -9.30 7.07 29.05
C ILE A 105 -8.14 7.57 28.19
N THR A 106 -8.48 8.27 27.11
CA THR A 106 -7.52 8.97 26.26
C THR A 106 -8.25 10.08 25.51
N HIS A 107 -7.54 10.87 24.71
CA HIS A 107 -8.16 11.87 23.86
C HIS A 107 -9.00 11.24 22.74
N ALA A 108 -10.07 11.92 22.36
CA ALA A 108 -10.96 11.48 21.31
C ALA A 108 -11.35 12.62 20.38
N ILE A 109 -11.64 12.25 19.13
CA ILE A 109 -12.16 13.13 18.09
C ILE A 109 -13.48 12.55 17.57
N LYS A 110 -14.32 13.41 16.99
CA LYS A 110 -15.52 12.92 16.31
C LYS A 110 -15.13 12.23 15.01
N SER A 111 -15.69 11.05 14.80
CA SER A 111 -15.39 10.18 13.67
C SER A 111 -15.97 10.65 12.33
N ASP A 112 -16.87 11.64 12.36
CA ASP A 112 -17.55 12.22 11.20
C ASP A 112 -16.91 13.53 10.71
N LEU A 113 -15.86 14.02 11.36
CA LEU A 113 -15.26 15.30 11.01
C LEU A 113 -14.59 15.24 9.64
N THR A 114 -15.00 16.18 8.80
CA THR A 114 -14.30 16.54 7.58
C THR A 114 -12.90 17.05 7.91
N PRO A 115 -11.89 16.74 7.07
CA PRO A 115 -10.51 17.14 7.23
C PRO A 115 -10.14 18.59 7.56
N ASP A 116 -11.03 19.55 7.34
CA ASP A 116 -10.65 20.97 7.23
C ASP A 116 -10.79 21.77 8.54
N ILE A 117 -10.46 21.21 9.71
CA ILE A 117 -10.56 21.97 10.97
C ILE A 117 -9.23 21.93 11.73
N GLU A 118 -8.50 23.05 11.68
CA GLU A 118 -7.32 23.39 12.50
C GLU A 118 -7.61 23.45 14.03
N ASP A 119 -8.74 22.92 14.46
CA ASP A 119 -9.37 23.15 15.77
C ASP A 119 -10.08 21.87 16.25
N VAL A 120 -9.50 20.70 15.96
CA VAL A 120 -9.98 19.44 16.54
C VAL A 120 -9.70 19.47 18.04
N GLN A 121 -10.65 19.97 18.83
CA GLN A 121 -10.60 19.86 20.28
C GLN A 121 -10.74 18.39 20.67
N SER A 122 -9.60 17.75 20.87
CA SER A 122 -9.57 16.41 21.43
C SER A 122 -9.88 16.51 22.91
N ILE A 123 -10.90 15.81 23.38
CA ILE A 123 -11.29 15.78 24.80
C ILE A 123 -10.95 14.41 25.39
N PRO A 124 -10.51 14.33 26.67
CA PRO A 124 -10.45 13.07 27.40
C PRO A 124 -11.81 12.36 27.37
N MET A 125 -11.82 11.12 26.91
CA MET A 125 -13.02 10.31 26.76
C MET A 125 -12.77 8.88 27.22
N GLN A 126 -13.81 8.30 27.83
CA GLN A 126 -13.86 6.89 28.19
C GLN A 126 -14.13 6.01 26.97
N PHE A 127 -13.41 4.91 26.88
CA PHE A 127 -13.63 3.84 25.91
C PHE A 127 -13.75 2.49 26.62
N ASP A 128 -14.81 1.77 26.28
CA ASP A 128 -15.05 0.42 26.76
C ASP A 128 -14.46 -0.63 25.80
N PHE A 129 -13.85 -1.65 26.37
CA PHE A 129 -13.44 -2.83 25.60
C PHE A 129 -14.65 -3.71 25.25
N PRO A 130 -14.63 -4.42 24.11
CA PRO A 130 -15.67 -5.39 23.77
C PRO A 130 -15.79 -6.51 24.80
N VAL A 131 -17.02 -6.95 25.08
CA VAL A 131 -17.32 -7.92 26.16
C VAL A 131 -16.59 -9.25 26.00
N GLU A 132 -16.37 -9.70 24.76
CA GLU A 132 -15.75 -10.99 24.44
C GLU A 132 -14.22 -10.93 24.30
N SER A 133 -13.60 -9.77 24.56
CA SER A 133 -12.15 -9.59 24.38
C SER A 133 -11.35 -10.00 25.63
N SER A 134 -10.23 -10.68 25.42
CA SER A 134 -9.33 -11.16 26.49
C SER A 134 -7.89 -11.23 26.02
N VAL A 135 -6.95 -11.20 26.97
CA VAL A 135 -5.50 -11.34 26.70
C VAL A 135 -4.98 -12.53 27.50
N ALA A 136 -4.48 -13.56 26.83
CA ALA A 136 -3.94 -14.75 27.47
C ALA A 136 -2.58 -14.49 28.15
N PRO A 137 -2.14 -15.33 29.10
CA PRO A 137 -0.83 -15.19 29.75
C PRO A 137 0.31 -15.06 28.73
N GLY A 138 1.17 -14.05 28.93
CA GLY A 138 2.32 -13.79 28.08
C GLY A 138 1.99 -13.33 26.64
N GLN A 139 0.74 -12.97 26.35
CA GLN A 139 0.33 -12.48 25.03
C GLN A 139 0.17 -10.97 25.01
N HIS A 140 0.31 -10.42 23.80
CA HIS A 140 0.04 -9.03 23.47
C HIS A 140 -1.31 -8.88 22.76
N LEU A 141 -1.92 -7.70 22.85
CA LEU A 141 -3.13 -7.31 22.14
C LEU A 141 -3.01 -5.88 21.62
N ILE A 142 -3.23 -5.70 20.31
CA ILE A 142 -3.27 -4.39 19.67
C ILE A 142 -4.68 -3.81 19.81
N VAL A 143 -4.79 -2.62 20.38
CA VAL A 143 -6.02 -1.84 20.47
C VAL A 143 -5.94 -0.70 19.46
N LYS A 144 -6.73 -0.79 18.39
CA LYS A 144 -6.72 0.16 17.28
C LYS A 144 -7.98 1.01 17.25
N SER A 145 -7.84 2.29 16.90
CA SER A 145 -8.95 3.19 16.72
C SER A 145 -9.71 2.83 15.43
N ALA A 146 -11.03 2.84 15.47
CA ALA A 146 -11.85 2.60 14.29
C ALA A 146 -12.38 3.92 13.73
N THR A 147 -12.47 4.04 12.41
CA THR A 147 -13.11 5.19 11.78
C THR A 147 -14.58 4.88 11.53
N ASN A 148 -15.51 5.68 12.07
CA ASN A 148 -16.93 5.55 11.73
C ASN A 148 -17.22 6.27 10.42
N ARG A 149 -16.63 5.80 9.33
CA ARG A 149 -16.96 6.33 8.00
C ARG A 149 -18.12 5.53 7.44
N LEU A 150 -19.31 5.83 7.97
CA LEU A 150 -20.63 5.21 7.74
C LEU A 150 -20.70 4.27 6.52
N ILE A 151 -20.76 2.96 6.77
CA ILE A 151 -21.20 1.98 5.79
C ILE A 151 -22.72 2.13 5.66
N GLN A 152 -23.20 2.86 4.65
CA GLN A 152 -24.60 2.76 4.24
C GLN A 152 -24.75 1.44 3.46
N LYS A 153 -25.40 0.45 4.07
CA LYS A 153 -25.70 -0.82 3.38
C LYS A 153 -26.66 -0.54 2.22
N HIS A 154 -26.15 -0.67 0.99
CA HIS A 154 -27.00 -0.60 -0.20
C HIS A 154 -27.73 -1.93 -0.39
N THR A 155 -29.05 -1.93 -0.24
CA THR A 155 -29.90 -2.96 -0.86
C THR A 155 -30.13 -2.53 -2.31
N PRO A 156 -29.73 -3.30 -3.34
CA PRO A 156 -29.91 -2.88 -4.72
C PRO A 156 -31.39 -2.73 -5.05
N ASN A 157 -31.84 -1.51 -5.38
CA ASN A 157 -33.09 -1.30 -6.10
C ASN A 157 -32.75 -1.05 -7.58
N PRO A 158 -33.43 -1.71 -8.54
CA PRO A 158 -33.18 -1.55 -9.98
C PRO A 158 -33.26 -0.12 -10.55
N ASN A 159 -33.71 0.88 -9.78
CA ASN A 159 -33.92 2.25 -10.27
C ASN A 159 -33.01 3.34 -9.65
N GLY A 160 -31.89 2.98 -9.01
CA GLY A 160 -30.79 3.94 -8.76
C GLY A 160 -31.05 5.09 -7.77
N MET A 161 -32.12 5.06 -6.98
CA MET A 161 -32.29 5.94 -5.82
C MET A 161 -32.54 5.08 -4.58
N ALA A 162 -31.54 5.00 -3.70
CA ALA A 162 -31.56 4.15 -2.51
C ALA A 162 -32.29 4.83 -1.35
N GLN A 163 -32.92 4.02 -0.50
CA GLN A 163 -33.32 4.44 0.85
C GLN A 163 -32.19 4.09 1.83
N HIS A 164 -31.91 5.00 2.75
CA HIS A 164 -30.75 4.97 3.64
C HIS A 164 -31.10 4.24 4.95
N GLU A 165 -30.33 3.21 5.30
CA GLU A 165 -30.33 2.64 6.65
C GLU A 165 -28.93 2.82 7.26
N THR A 166 -28.82 3.69 8.25
CA THR A 166 -27.57 4.00 8.96
C THR A 166 -27.24 2.88 9.93
N ILE A 167 -26.32 1.99 9.58
CA ILE A 167 -25.79 1.01 10.52
C ILE A 167 -24.62 1.68 11.27
N VAL A 168 -24.91 2.28 12.42
CA VAL A 168 -23.89 2.66 13.39
C VAL A 168 -23.33 1.35 13.97
N LYS A 169 -22.17 0.91 13.49
CA LYS A 169 -21.45 -0.22 14.09
C LYS A 169 -20.95 0.23 15.47
N GLN A 170 -21.73 0.00 16.53
CA GLN A 170 -21.24 0.09 17.90
C GLN A 170 -20.07 -0.89 18.05
N ALA A 171 -18.92 -0.41 18.54
CA ALA A 171 -17.70 -1.16 18.87
C ALA A 171 -17.67 -2.59 18.30
N LEU A 172 -17.26 -2.75 17.04
CA LEU A 172 -17.04 -4.08 16.50
C LEU A 172 -15.69 -4.60 17.01
N ALA A 173 -15.73 -5.58 17.92
CA ALA A 173 -14.66 -6.55 17.98
C ALA A 173 -14.63 -7.29 16.64
N ILE A 174 -13.79 -6.83 15.72
CA ILE A 174 -13.29 -7.73 14.69
C ILE A 174 -12.11 -8.44 15.35
N ASN A 175 -12.37 -9.60 15.94
CA ASN A 175 -11.34 -10.48 16.49
C ASN A 175 -10.50 -11.00 15.31
N PHE A 176 -9.47 -10.24 14.96
CA PHE A 176 -8.31 -10.76 14.25
C PHE A 176 -7.30 -11.17 15.31
N ASP A 177 -6.52 -12.23 15.07
CA ASP A 177 -5.55 -12.80 16.02
C ASP A 177 -4.74 -11.69 16.73
N ASN A 178 -5.17 -11.35 17.95
CA ASN A 178 -4.64 -10.30 18.84
C ASN A 178 -4.86 -8.82 18.45
N ILE A 179 -5.93 -8.47 17.72
CA ILE A 179 -6.28 -7.06 17.41
C ILE A 179 -7.75 -6.80 17.74
N ILE A 180 -8.02 -5.70 18.46
CA ILE A 180 -9.36 -5.17 18.68
C ILE A 180 -9.48 -3.76 18.11
N ARG A 181 -10.66 -3.45 17.56
CA ARG A 181 -11.00 -2.13 17.02
C ARG A 181 -12.07 -1.50 17.91
N ILE A 182 -11.88 -0.23 18.28
CA ILE A 182 -12.79 0.45 19.21
C ILE A 182 -13.37 1.72 18.58
N LEU A 183 -14.70 1.84 18.70
CA LEU A 183 -15.48 3.02 18.34
C LEU A 183 -16.55 3.24 19.41
N ASN A 184 -16.70 4.47 19.89
CA ASN A 184 -17.71 4.84 20.89
C ASN A 184 -18.64 5.94 20.36
N ASN A 185 -19.88 5.62 19.94
CA ASN A 185 -20.92 6.62 19.61
C ASN A 185 -20.45 7.78 18.71
N ASN A 186 -19.79 7.47 17.59
CA ASN A 186 -19.14 8.42 16.66
C ASN A 186 -17.91 9.16 17.23
N LEU A 187 -17.27 8.61 18.26
CA LEU A 187 -15.97 9.06 18.76
C LEU A 187 -14.92 7.99 18.49
N THR A 188 -13.82 8.43 17.93
CA THR A 188 -12.61 7.64 17.67
C THR A 188 -11.54 8.16 18.61
N PHE A 189 -10.86 7.26 19.34
CA PHE A 189 -9.72 7.69 20.14
C PHE A 189 -8.57 8.13 19.24
N TYR A 190 -7.82 9.14 19.70
CA TYR A 190 -6.84 9.85 18.90
C TYR A 190 -5.74 10.44 19.78
N TRP A 191 -4.57 10.63 19.18
CA TRP A 191 -3.51 11.47 19.71
C TRP A 191 -2.77 12.13 18.55
N SER A 192 -2.22 13.33 18.79
CA SER A 192 -1.37 14.00 17.82
C SER A 192 0.09 13.55 17.99
N HIS A 193 0.94 13.98 17.06
CA HIS A 193 2.38 13.80 17.18
C HIS A 193 2.98 14.58 18.38
N GLU A 194 2.26 15.57 18.91
CA GLU A 194 2.76 16.49 19.94
C GLU A 194 2.42 16.05 21.37
N ALA A 195 1.27 15.41 21.61
CA ALA A 195 0.80 15.11 22.96
C ALA A 195 -0.43 14.19 23.01
N SER A 196 -0.46 13.30 24.01
CA SER A 196 -1.67 12.70 24.58
C SER A 196 -1.33 11.91 25.85
N PHE A 197 -2.27 11.10 26.31
CA PHE A 197 -2.10 10.14 27.39
C PHE A 197 -3.02 8.92 27.18
N ILE A 198 -2.72 7.82 27.86
CA ILE A 198 -3.58 6.65 27.96
C ILE A 198 -3.59 6.23 29.44
N GLU A 199 -4.79 6.08 30.00
CA GLU A 199 -4.99 5.57 31.36
C GLU A 199 -5.86 4.32 31.31
N LEU A 200 -5.35 3.19 31.81
CA LEU A 200 -6.09 1.95 31.92
C LEU A 200 -6.72 1.84 33.31
N ILE A 201 -8.01 1.49 33.38
CA ILE A 201 -8.79 1.49 34.63
C ILE A 201 -9.53 0.18 34.78
N ARG A 202 -9.47 -0.42 35.98
CA ARG A 202 -10.27 -1.59 36.34
C ARG A 202 -11.66 -1.16 36.79
N LYS A 203 -12.70 -1.79 36.24
CA LYS A 203 -14.11 -1.42 36.48
C LYS A 203 -14.62 -1.75 37.88
N THR A 204 -14.10 -2.81 38.48
CA THR A 204 -14.63 -3.33 39.76
C THR A 204 -14.42 -2.37 40.92
N ASP A 205 -13.32 -1.62 40.91
CA ASP A 205 -12.89 -0.74 42.00
C ASP A 205 -12.54 0.68 41.51
N GLY A 206 -12.55 0.93 40.19
CA GLY A 206 -12.19 2.21 39.60
C GLY A 206 -10.71 2.54 39.74
N GLN A 207 -9.85 1.55 40.03
CA GLN A 207 -8.42 1.78 40.18
C GLN A 207 -7.73 1.96 38.83
N SER A 208 -6.86 2.96 38.75
CA SER A 208 -5.92 3.14 37.65
C SER A 208 -4.88 2.02 37.73
N ILE A 209 -4.72 1.30 36.64
CA ILE A 209 -3.90 0.09 36.55
C ILE A 209 -2.57 0.38 35.88
N ASP A 210 -2.59 1.21 34.86
CA ASP A 210 -1.40 1.66 34.16
C ASP A 210 -1.69 3.04 33.55
N PHE A 211 -0.66 3.87 33.43
CA PHE A 211 -0.78 5.22 32.91
C PHE A 211 0.48 5.62 32.16
N VAL A 212 0.27 6.28 31.02
CA VAL A 212 1.33 6.90 30.25
C VAL A 212 0.84 8.21 29.68
N ARG A 213 1.67 9.24 29.80
CA ARG A 213 1.48 10.51 29.10
C ARG A 213 2.74 10.89 28.34
N PHE A 214 2.55 11.57 27.22
CA PHE A 214 3.64 11.91 26.32
C PHE A 214 3.49 13.31 25.73
N GLY A 215 4.64 13.83 25.30
CA GLY A 215 4.77 15.12 24.67
C GLY A 215 4.46 16.28 25.62
N THR A 216 3.66 17.24 25.15
CA THR A 216 3.28 18.41 25.96
C THR A 216 2.09 18.15 26.90
N ASN A 217 1.60 16.92 26.98
CA ASN A 217 0.43 16.58 27.78
C ASN A 217 0.70 16.69 29.29
N THR A 218 -0.25 17.28 30.02
CA THR A 218 -0.17 17.53 31.47
C THR A 218 -1.20 16.74 32.29
N GLN A 219 -1.93 15.81 31.69
CA GLN A 219 -2.94 15.00 32.37
C GLN A 219 -2.32 14.27 33.57
N THR A 220 -3.04 14.26 34.68
CA THR A 220 -2.71 13.45 35.85
C THR A 220 -3.63 12.22 35.90
N PRO A 221 -3.12 11.03 36.24
CA PRO A 221 -3.96 9.85 36.44
C PRO A 221 -4.97 10.08 37.58
N LEU A 222 -6.08 9.33 37.58
CA LEU A 222 -7.06 9.33 38.67
C LEU A 222 -6.43 8.94 40.01
N GLN A 223 -5.43 8.06 39.98
CA GLN A 223 -4.59 7.73 41.13
C GLN A 223 -3.19 8.28 40.92
N SER A 224 -2.79 9.26 41.74
CA SER A 224 -1.51 9.96 41.60
C SER A 224 -0.27 9.05 41.74
N THR A 225 -0.43 7.84 42.26
CA THR A 225 0.65 6.84 42.34
C THR A 225 0.98 6.18 41.00
N GLN A 226 0.09 6.27 40.00
CA GLN A 226 0.30 5.69 38.68
C GLN A 226 1.16 6.56 37.74
N TRP A 227 1.61 7.73 38.21
CA TRP A 227 2.60 8.52 37.51
C TRP A 227 3.38 9.40 38.48
N LEU A 228 4.57 8.95 38.87
CA LEU A 228 5.43 9.60 39.86
C LEU A 228 6.38 10.63 39.23
N SER A 229 6.52 10.62 37.90
CA SER A 229 7.35 11.59 37.19
C SER A 229 6.65 12.94 37.02
N THR A 230 7.42 14.03 37.14
CA THR A 230 6.96 15.38 36.79
C THR A 230 6.87 15.57 35.27
N SER A 231 7.80 14.97 34.53
CA SER A 231 7.85 15.00 33.07
C SER A 231 6.89 13.99 32.42
N ALA A 232 6.56 14.22 31.15
CA ALA A 232 5.95 13.26 30.25
C ALA A 232 7.03 12.58 29.40
N VAL A 233 6.72 11.41 28.81
CA VAL A 233 7.58 10.81 27.78
C VAL A 233 7.77 11.83 26.64
N PRO A 234 8.93 11.92 25.97
CA PRO A 234 9.10 12.84 24.83
C PRO A 234 8.03 12.64 23.75
N SER A 235 7.69 13.72 23.04
CA SER A 235 6.83 13.64 21.84
C SER A 235 7.52 12.86 20.72
N PHE A 236 6.76 12.45 19.72
CA PHE A 236 7.32 11.77 18.55
C PHE A 236 8.25 12.72 17.79
N ASN A 237 9.45 12.25 17.49
CA ASN A 237 10.50 13.09 16.91
C ASN A 237 10.58 12.98 15.37
N HIS A 238 9.96 11.97 14.75
CA HIS A 238 10.19 11.60 13.35
C HIS A 238 8.91 11.08 12.67
N PRO A 239 8.16 11.90 11.90
CA PRO A 239 6.88 11.52 11.28
C PRO A 239 7.11 10.52 10.14
N THR A 240 7.44 9.30 10.50
CA THR A 240 7.98 8.30 9.59
C THR A 240 7.13 7.05 9.59
N ARG A 241 5.93 7.06 10.19
CA ARG A 241 5.05 5.90 10.46
C ARG A 241 5.70 4.72 11.19
N VAL A 242 7.01 4.72 11.41
CA VAL A 242 7.77 3.62 11.99
C VAL A 242 8.17 3.86 13.43
N THR A 243 8.06 5.09 13.97
CA THR A 243 8.41 5.30 15.38
C THR A 243 7.24 5.03 16.30
N SER A 244 7.56 4.71 17.55
CA SER A 244 6.57 4.48 18.60
C SER A 244 7.14 4.90 19.96
N ILE A 245 6.25 5.05 20.93
CA ILE A 245 6.63 5.11 22.34
C ILE A 245 6.49 3.69 22.88
N ALA A 246 7.59 3.09 23.32
CA ALA A 246 7.63 1.71 23.78
C ALA A 246 8.13 1.62 25.23
N ARG A 247 7.54 0.70 25.99
CA ARG A 247 7.99 0.33 27.33
C ARG A 247 9.28 -0.47 27.21
N ARG A 248 10.29 -0.13 28.01
CA ARG A 248 11.61 -0.75 27.99
C ARG A 248 11.54 -2.20 28.46
N MET A 249 12.33 -3.05 27.82
CA MET A 249 12.53 -4.42 28.26
C MET A 249 13.73 -4.53 29.21
N PRO A 250 13.69 -5.44 30.18
CA PRO A 250 12.55 -6.31 30.48
C PRO A 250 11.44 -5.49 31.19
N TYR A 251 10.15 -5.75 30.90
CA TYR A 251 9.05 -4.86 31.28
C TYR A 251 9.01 -4.57 32.77
N GLN A 252 8.99 -3.30 33.14
CA GLN A 252 8.84 -2.83 34.51
C GLN A 252 7.73 -1.79 34.55
N ASP A 253 7.07 -1.70 35.70
CA ASP A 253 6.11 -0.65 35.98
C ASP A 253 6.51 0.10 37.26
N THR A 254 7.52 0.96 37.13
CA THR A 254 7.96 1.83 38.21
C THR A 254 7.07 3.06 38.35
N ASN A 255 6.08 3.22 37.46
CA ASN A 255 5.22 4.38 37.34
C ASN A 255 6.02 5.67 37.08
N THR A 256 7.11 5.55 36.32
CA THR A 256 7.98 6.67 35.96
C THR A 256 8.26 6.71 34.46
N ILE A 257 8.78 7.85 34.00
CA ILE A 257 9.27 8.01 32.63
C ILE A 257 10.40 7.02 32.27
N ASP A 258 11.12 6.47 33.25
CA ASP A 258 12.23 5.55 33.01
C ASP A 258 11.77 4.20 32.44
N ASP A 259 10.48 3.88 32.58
CA ASP A 259 9.85 2.71 31.99
C ASP A 259 9.75 2.84 30.46
N TRP A 260 9.93 4.03 29.89
CA TRP A 260 9.60 4.34 28.49
C TRP A 260 10.79 4.84 27.66
N SER A 261 10.71 4.61 26.35
CA SER A 261 11.64 5.15 25.34
C SER A 261 10.95 5.33 24.00
N ILE A 262 11.53 6.20 23.15
CA ILE A 262 11.15 6.24 21.74
C ILE A 262 11.80 5.04 21.04
N SER A 263 11.00 4.20 20.40
CA SER A 263 11.47 3.17 19.48
C SER A 263 11.56 3.77 18.07
N LEU A 264 12.66 3.47 17.38
CA LEU A 264 12.81 3.83 15.96
C LEU A 264 11.91 2.97 15.07
N PHE A 265 11.67 1.73 15.47
CA PHE A 265 10.88 0.75 14.73
C PHE A 265 9.75 0.24 15.62
N GLN A 266 8.52 0.48 15.18
CA GLN A 266 7.32 0.06 15.88
C GLN A 266 7.20 -1.46 15.80
N THR A 267 6.67 -2.07 16.85
CA THR A 267 6.50 -3.51 16.98
C THR A 267 5.12 -3.97 17.44
N PRO A 268 4.06 -3.60 16.68
CA PRO A 268 2.72 -4.11 16.98
C PRO A 268 2.70 -5.64 17.06
N GLY A 269 2.18 -6.17 18.16
CA GLY A 269 1.89 -7.59 18.36
C GLY A 269 3.13 -8.49 18.53
N HIS A 270 4.33 -7.93 18.71
CA HIS A 270 5.54 -8.71 18.89
C HIS A 270 6.64 -7.90 19.60
N THR A 271 7.57 -8.54 20.29
CA THR A 271 8.68 -7.81 20.91
C THR A 271 9.86 -7.68 19.93
N ASN A 272 10.34 -6.46 19.65
CA ASN A 272 11.60 -6.28 18.90
C ASN A 272 12.82 -6.78 19.68
N LEU A 273 12.69 -6.85 21.01
CA LEU A 273 13.75 -7.07 21.98
C LEU A 273 13.78 -8.53 22.45
N THR A 274 14.16 -9.45 21.56
CA THR A 274 14.94 -10.59 22.03
C THR A 274 16.33 -10.07 22.37
N ALA A 275 16.47 -9.46 23.56
CA ALA A 275 17.77 -9.39 24.20
C ALA A 275 18.19 -10.84 24.40
N THR A 276 18.98 -11.37 23.47
CA THR A 276 19.71 -12.60 23.70
C THR A 276 20.63 -12.26 24.86
N LEU A 277 20.26 -12.68 26.07
CA LEU A 277 21.13 -12.63 27.24
C LEU A 277 22.30 -13.57 26.96
N THR A 278 23.26 -13.10 26.17
CA THR A 278 24.61 -13.64 26.22
C THR A 278 25.22 -13.12 27.52
N ASN A 279 25.71 -14.05 28.34
CA ASN A 279 26.08 -13.85 29.75
C ASN A 279 27.26 -12.90 30.01
N ASP A 280 27.58 -11.95 29.12
CA ASP A 280 28.71 -11.06 29.30
C ASP A 280 28.37 -9.63 28.90
N VAL A 281 28.37 -8.76 29.91
CA VAL A 281 28.45 -7.28 29.85
C VAL A 281 27.24 -6.59 29.21
N LEU A 282 26.53 -5.83 30.06
CA LEU A 282 25.54 -4.79 29.74
C LEU A 282 26.10 -3.75 28.75
N ASN A 283 26.11 -4.08 27.46
CA ASN A 283 26.17 -3.12 26.36
C ASN A 283 24.84 -3.20 25.60
N ILE A 284 23.78 -2.73 26.27
CA ILE A 284 22.41 -2.68 25.72
C ILE A 284 22.35 -1.88 24.41
N GLU A 285 23.29 -0.97 24.17
CA GLU A 285 23.34 -0.17 22.93
C GLU A 285 23.86 -0.92 21.70
N ALA A 286 24.64 -2.00 21.87
CA ALA A 286 25.21 -2.79 20.76
C ALA A 286 24.31 -3.95 20.30
N ALA A 287 23.21 -4.22 21.01
CA ALA A 287 22.25 -5.28 20.71
C ALA A 287 20.93 -4.74 20.12
N LEU A 288 20.84 -3.44 19.83
CA LEU A 288 19.66 -2.83 19.24
C LEU A 288 19.71 -2.99 17.72
N CYS A 289 18.76 -3.76 17.20
CA CYS A 289 18.50 -3.90 15.78
C CYS A 289 17.93 -2.59 15.20
N ASN A 290 18.80 -1.59 15.05
CA ASN A 290 18.41 -0.22 14.70
C ASN A 290 18.95 0.24 13.35
N ASP A 291 19.86 -0.53 12.75
CA ASP A 291 20.38 -0.26 11.42
C ASP A 291 19.33 -0.69 10.38
N ASP A 292 19.15 0.17 9.40
CA ASP A 292 18.28 0.04 8.22
C ASP A 292 19.04 0.76 7.10
N LEU A 293 20.04 0.07 6.55
CA LEU A 293 21.03 0.67 5.65
C LEU A 293 20.44 0.95 4.26
N ASP A 294 19.59 0.05 3.79
CA ASP A 294 18.86 0.09 2.52
C ASP A 294 17.54 0.86 2.59
N GLN A 295 17.19 1.38 3.77
CA GLN A 295 16.11 2.34 4.01
C GLN A 295 14.77 1.82 3.52
N ASP A 296 14.42 0.62 3.96
CA ASP A 296 13.16 -0.05 3.64
C ASP A 296 12.20 -0.23 4.83
N ASN A 297 12.54 0.40 5.97
CA ASN A 297 11.83 0.32 7.24
C ASN A 297 11.84 -1.06 7.91
N ILE A 298 12.62 -2.00 7.40
CA ILE A 298 12.91 -3.26 8.06
C ILE A 298 14.32 -3.14 8.63
N PRO A 299 14.52 -3.31 9.95
CA PRO A 299 15.88 -3.33 10.46
C PRO A 299 16.67 -4.47 9.82
N ASP A 300 17.90 -4.23 9.34
CA ASP A 300 18.74 -5.20 8.62
C ASP A 300 18.79 -6.55 9.35
N CYS A 301 18.93 -6.52 10.68
CA CYS A 301 19.05 -7.74 11.47
C CYS A 301 17.75 -8.58 11.49
N LYS A 302 16.59 -7.99 11.16
CA LYS A 302 15.29 -8.68 11.06
C LYS A 302 15.01 -9.25 9.68
N GLU A 303 15.84 -8.91 8.70
CA GLU A 303 15.81 -9.48 7.37
C GLU A 303 16.63 -10.77 7.25
N GLU A 304 17.34 -11.14 8.31
CA GLU A 304 18.09 -12.39 8.37
C GLU A 304 17.18 -13.62 8.48
N LYS A 305 17.71 -14.78 8.06
CA LYS A 305 16.95 -16.03 8.10
C LYS A 305 16.48 -16.36 9.53
N CYS A 306 15.23 -16.78 9.66
CA CYS A 306 14.57 -17.12 10.93
C CYS A 306 14.34 -15.93 11.89
N GLN A 307 14.43 -14.69 11.39
CA GLN A 307 14.04 -13.51 12.14
C GLN A 307 12.61 -13.10 11.80
N PHE A 308 12.03 -12.31 12.71
CA PHE A 308 10.69 -11.75 12.62
C PHE A 308 10.71 -10.28 13.00
N TYR A 309 9.98 -9.46 12.24
CA TYR A 309 9.70 -8.06 12.55
C TYR A 309 8.19 -7.89 12.61
N ASN A 310 7.66 -7.35 13.71
CA ASN A 310 6.21 -7.28 13.99
C ASN A 310 5.51 -8.65 13.97
N GLY A 311 6.25 -9.72 14.28
CA GLY A 311 5.76 -11.10 14.15
C GLY A 311 5.64 -11.59 12.70
N LEU A 312 6.18 -10.84 11.72
CA LEU A 312 6.11 -11.14 10.30
C LEU A 312 7.48 -11.63 9.76
N PRO A 313 7.50 -12.64 8.86
CA PRO A 313 8.73 -13.28 8.39
C PRO A 313 9.25 -12.64 7.10
N TYR A 314 9.71 -11.38 7.16
CA TYR A 314 10.13 -10.64 5.95
C TYR A 314 11.18 -11.37 5.10
N HIS A 315 12.14 -12.07 5.71
CA HIS A 315 13.10 -12.91 4.96
C HIS A 315 12.42 -14.03 4.15
N ALA A 316 11.32 -14.63 4.66
CA ALA A 316 10.54 -15.62 3.92
C ALA A 316 9.88 -15.01 2.68
N TRP A 317 9.44 -13.76 2.81
CA TRP A 317 8.77 -13.02 1.76
C TRP A 317 9.75 -12.53 0.68
N GLY A 318 11.01 -12.33 1.04
CA GLY A 318 12.07 -12.02 0.10
C GLY A 318 13.08 -10.99 0.59
N ALA A 319 12.83 -10.38 1.76
CA ALA A 319 13.65 -9.29 2.29
C ALA A 319 15.08 -9.73 2.61
N ARG A 320 16.08 -8.90 2.37
CA ARG A 320 17.49 -9.23 2.63
C ARG A 320 18.26 -7.99 3.07
N PRO A 321 19.21 -8.12 4.01
CA PRO A 321 20.11 -7.02 4.32
C PRO A 321 20.79 -6.48 3.06
N GLN A 322 20.86 -5.16 2.94
CA GLN A 322 21.45 -4.45 1.80
C GLN A 322 20.67 -4.66 0.49
N GLN A 323 19.35 -4.78 0.59
CA GLN A 323 18.40 -4.85 -0.51
C GLN A 323 17.18 -4.00 -0.13
N THR A 324 16.90 -2.94 -0.89
CA THR A 324 15.70 -2.15 -0.60
C THR A 324 14.46 -2.94 -1.00
N ASP A 325 13.66 -3.38 -0.02
CA ASP A 325 12.50 -4.24 -0.27
C ASP A 325 11.15 -3.51 -0.22
N VAL A 326 10.53 -3.38 -1.39
CA VAL A 326 9.21 -2.75 -1.55
C VAL A 326 8.10 -3.79 -1.40
N PHE A 327 7.41 -3.79 -0.27
CA PHE A 327 6.23 -4.63 -0.07
C PHE A 327 4.93 -3.94 -0.49
N VAL A 328 4.11 -4.61 -1.30
CA VAL A 328 2.81 -4.09 -1.75
C VAL A 328 1.72 -5.10 -1.47
N GLN A 329 0.74 -4.74 -0.63
CA GLN A 329 -0.52 -5.48 -0.55
C GLN A 329 -1.48 -4.89 -1.58
N LEU A 330 -1.97 -5.72 -2.51
CA LEU A 330 -2.82 -5.26 -3.60
C LEU A 330 -4.22 -5.87 -3.51
N ASP A 331 -5.11 -5.16 -2.81
CA ASP A 331 -6.52 -5.50 -2.74
C ASP A 331 -7.25 -5.07 -4.03
N PHE A 332 -8.39 -5.69 -4.31
CA PHE A 332 -9.15 -5.39 -5.51
C PHE A 332 -10.65 -5.55 -5.33
N MET A 333 -11.44 -4.76 -6.06
CA MET A 333 -12.89 -4.92 -6.07
C MET A 333 -13.31 -6.08 -6.98
N ARG A 334 -14.26 -6.89 -6.53
CA ARG A 334 -14.99 -7.79 -7.42
C ARG A 334 -15.83 -7.01 -8.43
N ASP A 335 -16.18 -7.64 -9.55
CA ASP A 335 -17.11 -7.01 -10.49
C ASP A 335 -18.50 -6.82 -9.87
N GLY A 336 -19.15 -5.70 -10.19
CA GLY A 336 -20.54 -5.47 -9.83
C GLY A 336 -21.49 -6.34 -10.68
N SER A 337 -22.58 -6.82 -10.09
CA SER A 337 -23.65 -7.57 -10.80
C SER A 337 -24.43 -6.73 -11.84
N PHE A 338 -24.03 -5.49 -12.06
CA PHE A 338 -24.66 -4.54 -12.98
C PHE A 338 -24.04 -4.53 -14.38
N PHE A 339 -22.88 -5.17 -14.59
CA PHE A 339 -22.21 -5.17 -15.89
C PHE A 339 -22.80 -6.26 -16.80
N PRO A 340 -23.40 -5.92 -17.95
CA PRO A 340 -23.90 -6.91 -18.89
C PRO A 340 -22.73 -7.60 -19.62
N GLU A 341 -22.41 -8.83 -19.23
CA GLU A 341 -21.68 -9.90 -19.97
C GLU A 341 -20.39 -9.58 -20.76
N LYS A 342 -19.88 -8.34 -20.80
CA LYS A 342 -18.87 -7.94 -21.80
C LYS A 342 -17.44 -7.72 -21.27
N VAL A 343 -17.25 -7.49 -19.97
CA VAL A 343 -15.90 -7.44 -19.36
C VAL A 343 -15.96 -8.09 -17.96
N THR A 344 -15.69 -9.39 -17.88
CA THR A 344 -15.53 -10.06 -16.57
C THR A 344 -14.08 -9.92 -16.10
N ASN A 345 -13.90 -9.57 -14.83
CA ASN A 345 -12.68 -9.47 -14.05
C ASN A 345 -11.77 -8.28 -14.41
N LEU A 346 -12.33 -7.11 -14.72
CA LEU A 346 -11.54 -5.93 -15.07
C LEU A 346 -10.64 -5.48 -13.92
N MET A 347 -11.20 -5.42 -12.71
CA MET A 347 -10.49 -4.99 -11.50
C MET A 347 -9.62 -6.08 -10.89
N ARG A 348 -9.71 -7.32 -11.38
CA ARG A 348 -8.89 -8.43 -10.87
C ARG A 348 -7.43 -8.23 -11.30
N PRO A 349 -6.46 -8.26 -10.38
CA PRO A 349 -5.04 -8.20 -10.71
C PRO A 349 -4.66 -9.30 -11.70
N ARG A 350 -3.81 -8.98 -12.67
CA ARG A 350 -3.28 -9.94 -13.64
C ARG A 350 -1.87 -10.36 -13.25
N HIS A 351 -1.64 -11.68 -13.19
CA HIS A 351 -0.32 -12.24 -12.88
C HIS A 351 0.75 -11.68 -13.83
N ALA A 352 0.43 -11.61 -15.13
CA ALA A 352 1.32 -11.05 -16.15
C ALA A 352 1.70 -9.58 -15.88
N ALA A 353 0.77 -8.75 -15.40
CA ALA A 353 1.05 -7.36 -15.06
C ALA A 353 2.01 -7.26 -13.87
N LEU A 354 1.71 -7.95 -12.76
CA LEU A 354 2.56 -7.92 -11.57
C LEU A 354 3.95 -8.50 -11.85
N LYS A 355 4.02 -9.60 -12.61
CA LYS A 355 5.29 -10.19 -13.03
C LYS A 355 6.11 -9.19 -13.86
N GLN A 356 5.47 -8.47 -14.76
CA GLN A 356 6.15 -7.48 -15.58
C GLN A 356 6.71 -6.32 -14.75
N ILE A 357 5.97 -5.85 -13.73
CA ILE A 357 6.48 -4.85 -12.80
C ILE A 357 7.69 -5.40 -12.02
N THR A 358 7.60 -6.62 -11.47
CA THR A 358 8.73 -7.26 -10.78
C THR A 358 9.95 -7.40 -11.69
N ASP A 359 9.76 -7.83 -12.94
CA ASP A 359 10.84 -7.95 -13.93
C ASP A 359 11.47 -6.56 -14.26
N ILE A 360 10.67 -5.48 -14.25
CA ILE A 360 11.17 -4.11 -14.45
C ILE A 360 12.07 -3.69 -13.28
N PHE A 361 11.64 -3.90 -12.03
CA PHE A 361 12.48 -3.59 -10.85
C PHE A 361 13.77 -4.43 -10.86
N GLU A 362 13.67 -5.73 -11.19
CA GLU A 362 14.83 -6.62 -11.31
C GLU A 362 15.84 -6.14 -12.36
N LYS A 363 15.34 -5.71 -13.53
CA LYS A 363 16.18 -5.36 -14.68
C LYS A 363 16.75 -3.94 -14.61
N TYR A 364 15.97 -2.98 -14.12
CA TYR A 364 16.27 -1.56 -14.26
C TYR A 364 16.66 -0.87 -12.96
N SER A 365 16.54 -1.51 -11.80
CA SER A 365 17.20 -1.05 -10.58
C SER A 365 18.71 -0.94 -10.88
N PRO A 366 19.27 0.29 -10.99
CA PRO A 366 20.60 0.46 -11.57
C PRO A 366 21.69 -0.22 -10.73
N ALA A 367 22.64 -0.90 -11.39
CA ALA A 367 23.76 -1.56 -10.71
C ALA A 367 24.71 -0.59 -9.95
N ASN A 368 24.55 0.72 -10.17
CA ASN A 368 25.28 1.78 -9.47
C ASN A 368 24.49 2.37 -8.29
N LEU A 369 23.29 1.85 -7.98
CA LEU A 369 22.67 2.10 -6.68
C LEU A 369 23.50 1.42 -5.58
N THR A 370 23.47 2.00 -4.37
CA THR A 370 24.11 1.40 -3.20
C THR A 370 23.56 0.01 -2.92
N PHE A 371 22.24 -0.15 -3.07
CA PHE A 371 21.51 -1.40 -2.85
C PHE A 371 20.52 -1.66 -4.00
N PRO A 372 20.35 -2.93 -4.44
CA PRO A 372 19.32 -3.29 -5.41
C PRO A 372 17.93 -3.12 -4.81
N ILE A 373 16.96 -2.72 -5.63
CA ILE A 373 15.56 -2.58 -5.22
C ILE A 373 14.79 -3.82 -5.68
N LYS A 374 14.06 -4.46 -4.77
CA LYS A 374 13.12 -5.56 -5.07
C LYS A 374 11.71 -5.14 -4.71
N ILE A 375 10.73 -5.65 -5.46
CA ILE A 375 9.32 -5.42 -5.18
C ILE A 375 8.60 -6.75 -4.99
N HIS A 376 7.82 -6.83 -3.91
CA HIS A 376 7.10 -8.02 -3.47
C HIS A 376 5.61 -7.70 -3.39
N PHE A 377 4.83 -8.29 -4.30
CA PHE A 377 3.37 -8.19 -4.24
C PHE A 377 2.76 -9.29 -3.37
N ASP A 378 1.73 -8.93 -2.61
CA ASP A 378 0.81 -9.85 -1.94
C ASP A 378 -0.61 -9.63 -2.48
N THR A 379 -1.05 -10.55 -3.33
CA THR A 379 -2.44 -10.73 -3.74
C THR A 379 -3.09 -11.92 -3.01
N GLY A 380 -2.47 -12.41 -1.94
CA GLY A 380 -2.95 -13.55 -1.19
C GLY A 380 -3.00 -14.80 -2.05
N THR A 381 -4.09 -15.57 -1.94
CA THR A 381 -4.22 -16.84 -2.66
C THR A 381 -4.71 -16.68 -4.10
N LEU A 382 -4.76 -15.45 -4.65
CA LEU A 382 -5.38 -15.15 -5.95
C LEU A 382 -4.83 -15.98 -7.12
N PHE A 383 -3.52 -16.24 -7.11
CA PHE A 383 -2.81 -17.01 -8.14
C PHE A 383 -2.23 -18.32 -7.62
N SER A 384 -2.55 -18.71 -6.38
CA SER A 384 -2.05 -19.95 -5.79
C SER A 384 -2.97 -21.12 -6.16
N ASP A 385 -2.42 -22.15 -6.81
CA ASP A 385 -3.15 -23.38 -7.13
C ASP A 385 -3.44 -24.17 -5.84
N ASP A 386 -4.65 -24.06 -5.30
CA ASP A 386 -5.29 -24.89 -4.26
C ASP A 386 -4.46 -25.35 -3.03
N LYS A 387 -3.29 -24.74 -2.79
CA LYS A 387 -2.48 -24.88 -1.58
C LYS A 387 -2.57 -23.57 -0.80
N PRO A 388 -3.72 -23.29 -0.14
CA PRO A 388 -4.04 -21.98 0.44
C PRO A 388 -3.14 -21.54 1.62
N HIS A 389 -2.07 -22.27 1.93
CA HIS A 389 -1.41 -22.22 3.22
C HIS A 389 0.13 -22.23 3.15
N SER A 390 0.74 -22.04 1.99
CA SER A 390 2.20 -21.90 1.86
C SER A 390 2.57 -20.64 1.09
N ILE A 391 3.57 -19.90 1.60
CA ILE A 391 4.16 -18.74 0.92
C ILE A 391 4.63 -19.16 -0.48
N ASN A 392 4.22 -18.41 -1.49
CA ASN A 392 4.70 -18.55 -2.87
C ASN A 392 4.86 -17.16 -3.52
N ARG A 393 6.05 -16.57 -3.36
CA ARG A 393 6.39 -15.28 -3.95
C ARG A 393 6.25 -15.21 -5.47
N HIS A 394 6.42 -16.34 -6.18
CA HIS A 394 6.27 -16.38 -7.65
C HIS A 394 4.80 -16.31 -8.10
N GLN A 395 3.88 -16.59 -7.17
CA GLN A 395 2.44 -16.44 -7.34
C GLN A 395 1.90 -15.26 -6.52
N PHE A 396 2.77 -14.35 -6.06
CA PHE A 396 2.40 -13.16 -5.28
C PHE A 396 1.57 -13.48 -4.04
N ASN A 397 1.88 -14.60 -3.38
CA ASN A 397 1.24 -15.02 -2.14
C ASN A 397 2.25 -14.99 -1.00
N LEU A 398 2.14 -13.99 -0.11
CA LEU A 398 2.97 -13.87 1.09
C LEU A 398 2.31 -14.49 2.32
N TYR A 399 1.13 -15.09 2.18
CA TYR A 399 0.40 -15.69 3.28
C TYR A 399 0.74 -17.18 3.48
N SER A 400 0.88 -17.60 4.73
CA SER A 400 0.90 -19.01 5.13
C SER A 400 0.10 -19.21 6.42
N LYS A 401 -0.60 -20.34 6.50
CA LYS A 401 -1.39 -20.75 7.68
C LYS A 401 -0.62 -21.74 8.57
N SER A 402 0.51 -22.29 8.11
CA SER A 402 1.26 -23.35 8.80
C SER A 402 2.07 -22.86 10.00
N HIS A 403 2.33 -21.56 10.13
CA HIS A 403 3.02 -20.99 11.28
C HIS A 403 2.01 -20.31 12.21
N THR A 404 1.94 -20.75 13.47
CA THR A 404 1.01 -20.30 14.53
C THR A 404 1.27 -18.86 15.03
N GLY A 405 1.78 -17.97 14.17
CA GLY A 405 2.04 -16.57 14.45
C GLY A 405 1.98 -15.66 13.22
N LEU A 406 1.66 -16.19 12.03
CA LEU A 406 1.47 -15.40 10.81
C LEU A 406 0.13 -14.65 10.82
N PRO A 407 0.01 -13.53 10.10
CA PRO A 407 -1.16 -12.68 10.19
C PRO A 407 -2.42 -13.42 9.77
N SER A 408 -3.53 -13.15 10.45
CA SER A 408 -4.82 -13.82 10.24
C SER A 408 -5.48 -13.44 8.91
N GLN A 409 -5.04 -12.36 8.27
CA GLN A 409 -5.51 -11.93 6.96
C GLN A 409 -4.40 -12.05 5.91
N PRO A 410 -4.61 -12.84 4.84
CA PRO A 410 -3.80 -12.71 3.63
C PRO A 410 -3.97 -11.28 3.07
N GLY A 411 -2.95 -10.75 2.40
CA GLY A 411 -3.15 -9.61 1.51
C GLY A 411 -4.01 -10.00 0.30
N GLY A 412 -4.36 -9.03 -0.54
CA GLY A 412 -5.11 -9.30 -1.76
C GLY A 412 -6.58 -9.63 -1.53
N ASN A 413 -7.20 -8.90 -0.61
CA ASN A 413 -8.61 -9.08 -0.30
C ASN A 413 -9.47 -8.74 -1.51
N GLU A 414 -10.41 -9.62 -1.84
CA GLU A 414 -11.47 -9.34 -2.80
C GLU A 414 -12.59 -8.53 -2.11
N LEU A 415 -12.66 -7.25 -2.44
CA LEU A 415 -13.57 -6.29 -1.82
C LEU A 415 -14.91 -6.23 -2.55
N THR A 416 -15.95 -5.79 -1.84
CA THR A 416 -17.25 -5.54 -2.46
C THR A 416 -17.14 -4.38 -3.44
N PHE A 417 -17.75 -4.54 -4.62
CA PHE A 417 -17.80 -3.50 -5.64
C PHE A 417 -18.36 -2.18 -5.10
N SER A 418 -17.60 -1.10 -5.30
CA SER A 418 -18.08 0.27 -5.22
C SER A 418 -17.81 0.94 -6.56
N LYS A 419 -18.83 1.60 -7.12
CA LYS A 419 -18.67 2.30 -8.39
C LYS A 419 -17.62 3.40 -8.28
N TYR A 420 -17.60 4.15 -7.18
CA TYR A 420 -16.66 5.25 -6.99
C TYR A 420 -15.67 4.94 -5.86
N MET A 421 -14.48 5.53 -5.95
CA MET A 421 -13.48 5.61 -4.89
C MET A 421 -13.10 7.07 -4.68
N GLN A 422 -12.92 7.49 -3.44
CA GLN A 422 -12.43 8.84 -3.10
C GLN A 422 -11.20 8.72 -2.21
N TYR A 423 -10.42 9.80 -2.07
CA TYR A 423 -9.27 9.76 -1.18
C TYR A 423 -9.65 10.13 0.28
N LEU A 424 -10.18 11.35 0.52
CA LEU A 424 -10.54 11.83 1.87
C LEU A 424 -12.03 11.90 2.12
N TYR A 425 -12.79 12.33 1.11
CA TYR A 425 -14.16 12.77 1.31
C TYR A 425 -15.14 11.60 1.31
N HIS A 426 -16.17 11.73 2.12
CA HIS A 426 -17.35 10.89 2.08
C HIS A 426 -18.49 11.73 1.53
N GLN A 427 -18.94 11.40 0.33
CA GLN A 427 -20.30 11.75 -0.11
C GLN A 427 -21.06 10.45 -0.32
N ASP A 428 -22.36 10.46 -0.06
CA ASP A 428 -23.25 9.29 0.05
C ASP A 428 -22.80 8.07 -0.77
N SER A 429 -22.53 6.95 -0.06
CA SER A 429 -22.27 5.60 -0.62
C SER A 429 -20.89 5.32 -1.20
N VAL A 430 -19.88 6.16 -0.92
CA VAL A 430 -18.49 5.97 -1.40
C VAL A 430 -17.50 5.89 -0.23
N HIS A 431 -16.64 4.86 -0.24
CA HIS A 431 -15.56 4.70 0.73
C HIS A 431 -14.26 5.35 0.25
N SER A 432 -13.50 5.88 1.21
CA SER A 432 -12.19 6.49 0.98
C SER A 432 -11.08 5.43 0.89
N LEU A 433 -9.97 5.74 0.21
CA LEU A 433 -8.78 4.88 0.18
C LEU A 433 -8.22 4.62 1.58
N THR A 434 -8.17 5.66 2.42
CA THR A 434 -7.76 5.55 3.83
C THR A 434 -8.67 4.61 4.63
N TYR A 435 -9.98 4.61 4.35
CA TYR A 435 -10.90 3.63 4.94
C TYR A 435 -10.58 2.20 4.52
N TYR A 436 -10.38 1.95 3.22
CA TYR A 436 -10.04 0.60 2.74
C TYR A 436 -8.73 0.09 3.31
N ARG A 437 -7.69 0.93 3.37
CA ARG A 437 -6.43 0.61 4.03
C ARG A 437 -6.66 0.25 5.50
N ASP A 438 -7.33 1.11 6.24
CA ASP A 438 -7.49 0.91 7.68
C ASP A 438 -8.30 -0.35 8.00
N GLU A 439 -9.27 -0.72 7.15
CA GLU A 439 -10.09 -1.93 7.27
C GLU A 439 -9.38 -3.21 6.83
N ASN A 440 -8.50 -3.16 5.83
CA ASN A 440 -7.97 -4.37 5.18
C ASN A 440 -6.44 -4.57 5.31
N LEU A 441 -5.71 -3.59 5.86
CA LEU A 441 -4.28 -3.71 6.16
C LEU A 441 -4.08 -4.08 7.64
N ASP A 442 -3.40 -5.21 7.87
CA ASP A 442 -2.96 -5.61 9.21
C ASP A 442 -2.00 -4.52 9.77
N PRO A 443 -2.26 -3.97 10.97
CA PRO A 443 -1.37 -2.99 11.61
C PRO A 443 0.10 -3.41 11.68
N ARG A 444 0.40 -4.71 11.71
CA ARG A 444 1.78 -5.24 11.69
C ARG A 444 2.50 -5.01 10.37
N ARG A 445 1.75 -4.90 9.27
CA ARG A 445 2.23 -4.60 7.92
C ARG A 445 2.36 -3.11 7.64
N ALA A 446 1.58 -2.27 8.35
CA ALA A 446 1.51 -0.83 8.12
C ALA A 446 2.85 -0.07 8.06
N PRO A 447 3.90 -0.38 8.86
CA PRO A 447 5.20 0.32 8.74
C PRO A 447 5.96 0.06 7.42
N VAL A 448 5.66 -1.03 6.72
CA VAL A 448 6.50 -1.52 5.61
C VAL A 448 5.70 -1.63 4.30
N PHE A 449 4.42 -1.99 4.38
CA PHE A 449 3.61 -2.26 3.18
C PHE A 449 3.02 -1.00 2.58
N HIS A 450 3.19 -0.85 1.27
CA HIS A 450 2.30 -0.03 0.44
C HIS A 450 0.95 -0.73 0.28
N TYR A 451 -0.13 -0.05 0.61
CA TYR A 451 -1.50 -0.47 0.36
C TYR A 451 -1.96 0.00 -1.03
N GLY A 452 -2.16 -0.95 -1.94
CA GLY A 452 -2.73 -0.74 -3.27
C GLY A 452 -4.18 -1.22 -3.35
N LEU A 453 -5.03 -0.46 -4.03
CA LEU A 453 -6.41 -0.85 -4.34
C LEU A 453 -6.71 -0.74 -5.84
N ILE A 454 -7.10 -1.85 -6.48
CA ILE A 454 -7.69 -1.80 -7.83
C ILE A 454 -9.21 -1.70 -7.72
N GLY A 455 -9.79 -0.63 -8.25
CA GLY A 455 -11.23 -0.44 -8.32
C GLY A 455 -11.67 0.16 -9.65
N TYR A 456 -12.88 0.71 -9.65
CA TYR A 456 -13.55 1.12 -10.88
C TYR A 456 -13.19 2.57 -11.29
N GLN A 457 -13.73 3.60 -10.65
CA GLN A 457 -13.46 4.99 -11.05
C GLN A 457 -13.45 5.94 -9.85
N PHE A 458 -12.84 7.13 -9.98
CA PHE A 458 -12.74 8.09 -8.87
C PHE A 458 -13.80 9.18 -8.88
N SER A 459 -14.50 9.37 -10.01
CA SER A 459 -15.51 10.42 -10.12
C SER A 459 -16.64 10.03 -11.07
N THR A 460 -17.69 10.85 -11.11
CA THR A 460 -18.80 10.73 -12.07
C THR A 460 -18.40 11.05 -13.51
N ASN A 461 -17.24 11.70 -13.71
CA ASN A 461 -16.69 11.89 -15.04
C ASN A 461 -16.13 10.55 -15.56
N PRO A 462 -16.63 10.01 -16.69
CA PRO A 462 -16.08 8.79 -17.30
C PRO A 462 -14.62 8.95 -17.77
N GLU A 463 -14.12 10.18 -17.91
CA GLU A 463 -12.70 10.49 -18.09
C GLU A 463 -11.95 10.64 -16.75
N SER A 464 -12.41 10.00 -15.68
CA SER A 464 -11.73 10.11 -14.39
C SER A 464 -10.30 9.57 -14.47
N ALA A 465 -9.44 10.12 -13.61
CA ALA A 465 -8.09 9.65 -13.38
C ALA A 465 -7.99 8.10 -13.35
N MET A 466 -6.91 7.56 -13.91
CA MET A 466 -6.60 6.12 -13.87
C MET A 466 -5.88 5.74 -12.58
N GLY A 467 -5.37 6.74 -11.84
CA GLY A 467 -4.67 6.54 -10.59
C GLY A 467 -4.92 7.64 -9.57
N MET A 468 -4.72 7.31 -8.30
CA MET A 468 -4.77 8.23 -7.17
C MET A 468 -3.77 7.75 -6.14
N ALA A 469 -2.94 8.63 -5.62
CA ALA A 469 -1.89 8.24 -4.68
C ALA A 469 -1.64 9.32 -3.62
N GLU A 470 -1.16 8.87 -2.45
CA GLU A 470 -0.46 9.72 -1.49
C GLU A 470 0.80 10.28 -2.15
N LEU A 471 1.05 11.58 -1.99
CA LEU A 471 2.34 12.16 -2.33
C LEU A 471 3.22 12.21 -1.08
N ALA A 472 4.39 11.56 -1.14
CA ALA A 472 5.40 11.71 -0.10
C ALA A 472 5.87 13.17 -0.10
N LYS A 473 5.57 13.92 0.97
CA LYS A 473 6.12 15.27 1.17
C LYS A 473 7.56 15.18 1.65
N ASP A 474 8.25 16.32 1.71
CA ASP A 474 9.56 16.50 2.37
C ASP A 474 9.62 16.06 3.85
N LYS A 475 8.52 15.51 4.41
CA LYS A 475 8.29 15.25 5.85
C LYS A 475 7.44 14.00 6.16
N GLY A 476 7.12 13.10 5.23
CA GLY A 476 6.24 11.94 5.50
C GLY A 476 6.30 10.82 4.45
N GLN A 477 5.77 9.63 4.79
CA GLN A 477 5.74 8.41 3.98
C GLN A 477 4.39 8.24 3.26
N ALA A 478 4.41 8.23 1.94
CA ALA A 478 3.25 7.86 1.15
C ALA A 478 3.20 6.34 0.94
N LEU A 479 2.25 5.66 1.58
CA LEU A 479 2.12 4.20 1.56
C LEU A 479 0.78 3.74 1.01
N SER A 480 -0.02 4.63 0.40
CA SER A 480 -1.32 4.24 -0.15
C SER A 480 -1.54 4.73 -1.57
N PHE A 481 -1.98 3.85 -2.46
CA PHE A 481 -2.39 4.19 -3.82
C PHE A 481 -3.62 3.40 -4.27
N ALA A 482 -4.29 3.90 -5.31
CA ALA A 482 -5.41 3.25 -5.95
C ALA A 482 -5.36 3.42 -7.46
N VAL A 483 -5.85 2.40 -8.17
CA VAL A 483 -5.97 2.36 -9.62
C VAL A 483 -7.44 2.21 -10.00
N GLY A 484 -7.90 3.06 -10.92
CA GLY A 484 -9.26 3.04 -11.47
C GLY A 484 -9.24 2.52 -12.90
N LEU A 485 -9.91 1.38 -13.15
CA LEU A 485 -9.93 0.75 -14.48
C LEU A 485 -11.25 0.94 -15.24
N GLY A 486 -12.24 1.61 -14.66
CA GLY A 486 -13.59 1.73 -15.21
C GLY A 486 -13.68 2.45 -16.55
N ARG A 487 -12.63 3.16 -16.95
CA ARG A 487 -12.50 3.72 -18.29
C ARG A 487 -12.43 2.65 -19.39
N LEU A 488 -11.87 1.48 -19.08
CA LEU A 488 -11.76 0.35 -20.00
C LEU A 488 -13.11 -0.35 -20.23
N ASP A 489 -14.17 -0.02 -19.49
CA ASP A 489 -15.51 -0.58 -19.71
C ASP A 489 -16.17 -0.08 -21.02
N GLN A 490 -15.51 0.83 -21.75
CA GLN A 490 -16.10 1.46 -22.94
C GLN A 490 -15.83 0.74 -24.28
N GLU A 491 -15.05 -0.35 -24.33
CA GLU A 491 -14.62 -0.97 -25.60
C GLU A 491 -14.51 -2.51 -25.57
N GLN A 492 -14.23 -3.13 -26.72
CA GLN A 492 -13.78 -4.53 -26.82
C GLN A 492 -12.32 -4.62 -26.36
N VAL A 493 -12.09 -4.54 -25.05
CA VAL A 493 -10.74 -4.53 -24.45
C VAL A 493 -10.13 -5.93 -24.46
N THR A 494 -8.88 -6.05 -24.89
CA THR A 494 -8.13 -7.32 -24.88
C THR A 494 -7.45 -7.55 -23.53
N GLU A 495 -7.04 -8.79 -23.24
CA GLU A 495 -6.25 -9.09 -22.03
C GLU A 495 -4.94 -8.28 -21.99
N GLN A 496 -4.33 -8.03 -23.15
CA GLN A 496 -3.09 -7.25 -23.23
C GLN A 496 -3.31 -5.79 -22.82
N ASP A 497 -4.46 -5.21 -23.15
CA ASP A 497 -4.82 -3.84 -22.78
C ASP A 497 -5.03 -3.73 -21.26
N ILE A 498 -5.68 -4.72 -20.64
CA ILE A 498 -5.83 -4.81 -19.18
C ILE A 498 -4.46 -4.92 -18.51
N VAL A 499 -3.61 -5.83 -18.99
CA VAL A 499 -2.26 -6.02 -18.45
C VAL A 499 -1.45 -4.73 -18.55
N GLY A 500 -1.42 -4.10 -19.72
CA GLY A 500 -0.67 -2.87 -19.92
C GLY A 500 -1.16 -1.70 -19.08
N THR A 501 -2.47 -1.59 -18.94
CA THR A 501 -3.09 -0.57 -18.12
C THR A 501 -2.76 -0.77 -16.64
N GLN A 502 -2.82 -2.01 -16.15
CA GLN A 502 -2.42 -2.32 -14.76
C GLN A 502 -0.94 -2.03 -14.52
N VAL A 503 -0.05 -2.41 -15.45
CA VAL A 503 1.39 -2.10 -15.35
C VAL A 503 1.61 -0.59 -15.24
N SER A 504 1.08 0.17 -16.20
CA SER A 504 1.23 1.62 -16.26
C SER A 504 0.66 2.31 -15.02
N ALA A 505 -0.59 2.02 -14.66
CA ALA A 505 -1.28 2.69 -13.57
C ALA A 505 -0.69 2.34 -12.20
N ILE A 506 -0.32 1.08 -11.95
CA ILE A 506 0.32 0.67 -10.69
C ILE A 506 1.70 1.33 -10.58
N MET A 507 2.53 1.28 -11.64
CA MET A 507 3.86 1.90 -11.58
C MET A 507 3.78 3.42 -11.41
N HIS A 508 2.90 4.11 -12.14
CA HIS A 508 2.73 5.56 -12.04
C HIS A 508 2.28 5.97 -10.63
N THR A 509 1.27 5.28 -10.09
CA THR A 509 0.75 5.61 -8.75
C THR A 509 1.72 5.25 -7.64
N LEU A 510 2.45 4.14 -7.77
CA LEU A 510 3.52 3.80 -6.84
C LEU A 510 4.70 4.79 -6.92
N GLY A 511 4.98 5.38 -8.09
CA GLY A 511 5.99 6.44 -8.22
C GLY A 511 5.68 7.66 -7.35
N HIS A 512 4.40 8.02 -7.19
CA HIS A 512 3.99 9.07 -6.25
C HIS A 512 4.25 8.71 -4.78
N ASN A 513 4.09 7.44 -4.43
CA ASN A 513 4.47 6.95 -3.10
C ASN A 513 5.98 7.12 -2.84
N PHE A 514 6.82 7.03 -3.88
CA PHE A 514 8.26 7.30 -3.81
C PHE A 514 8.61 8.80 -3.91
N GLY A 515 7.63 9.68 -3.84
CA GLY A 515 7.81 11.14 -3.89
C GLY A 515 8.06 11.68 -5.29
N LEU A 516 7.85 10.87 -6.34
CA LEU A 516 7.92 11.37 -7.70
C LEU A 516 6.66 12.17 -8.04
N LYS A 517 6.85 13.20 -8.84
CA LYS A 517 5.82 14.03 -9.47
C LYS A 517 5.84 13.75 -10.98
N HIS A 518 4.89 14.32 -11.72
CA HIS A 518 4.80 14.08 -13.15
C HIS A 518 6.03 14.58 -13.96
N GLY A 519 6.87 15.44 -13.36
CA GLY A 519 8.16 15.87 -13.89
C GLY A 519 9.38 15.34 -13.14
N GLY A 520 9.25 14.29 -12.33
CA GLY A 520 10.31 13.78 -11.46
C GLY A 520 10.24 14.45 -10.10
N HIS A 521 11.08 15.47 -9.85
CA HIS A 521 11.03 16.23 -8.60
C HIS A 521 10.11 17.47 -8.65
N GLU A 522 9.38 17.68 -9.74
CA GLU A 522 8.63 18.93 -10.00
C GLU A 522 7.25 18.71 -10.63
N HIS A 523 6.38 19.71 -10.49
CA HIS A 523 5.02 19.75 -11.03
C HIS A 523 4.99 20.27 -12.48
N VAL A 524 5.87 19.72 -13.32
CA VAL A 524 6.01 20.07 -14.74
C VAL A 524 5.73 18.83 -15.58
N ASN A 525 4.67 18.88 -16.38
CA ASN A 525 4.17 17.79 -17.20
C ASN A 525 4.73 17.81 -18.62
N PHE A 526 4.72 16.66 -19.30
CA PHE A 526 5.03 16.51 -20.73
C PHE A 526 6.44 16.94 -21.14
N LYS A 527 7.41 16.88 -20.22
CA LYS A 527 8.82 17.19 -20.54
C LYS A 527 9.36 16.19 -21.58
N PRO A 528 9.77 16.60 -22.79
CA PRO A 528 10.20 15.66 -23.84
C PRO A 528 11.48 14.89 -23.51
N ASN A 529 12.27 15.39 -22.56
CA ASN A 529 13.50 14.73 -22.09
C ASN A 529 13.32 13.88 -20.82
N TYR A 530 12.12 13.82 -20.24
CA TYR A 530 11.84 13.05 -19.03
C TYR A 530 11.16 11.71 -19.37
N TYR A 531 11.95 10.68 -19.64
CA TYR A 531 11.48 9.35 -20.06
C TYR A 531 11.07 8.51 -18.85
N SER A 532 9.90 8.81 -18.31
CA SER A 532 9.38 8.15 -17.14
C SER A 532 7.91 7.75 -17.31
N VAL A 533 7.51 6.67 -16.65
CA VAL A 533 6.10 6.30 -16.47
C VAL A 533 5.33 7.41 -15.75
N MET A 534 6.01 8.27 -14.99
CA MET A 534 5.44 9.45 -14.34
C MET A 534 5.07 10.56 -15.33
N ASN A 535 5.67 10.58 -16.52
CA ASN A 535 5.40 11.59 -17.52
C ASN A 535 4.15 11.20 -18.33
N TYR A 536 3.12 12.04 -18.32
CA TYR A 536 1.89 11.79 -19.09
C TYR A 536 2.11 11.57 -20.58
N ALA A 537 3.19 12.11 -21.17
CA ALA A 537 3.52 11.81 -22.56
C ALA A 537 3.77 10.30 -22.76
N TYR A 538 4.48 9.66 -21.84
CA TYR A 538 4.98 8.29 -21.97
C TYR A 538 4.23 7.26 -21.13
N ALA A 539 3.34 7.69 -20.22
CA ALA A 539 2.79 6.87 -19.14
C ALA A 539 2.22 5.53 -19.60
N GLN A 540 1.53 5.47 -20.74
CA GLN A 540 0.94 4.22 -21.25
C GLN A 540 1.94 3.34 -22.00
N ASN A 541 2.90 3.94 -22.72
CA ASN A 541 3.89 3.22 -23.51
C ASN A 541 5.03 4.14 -23.96
N LEU A 542 6.22 3.54 -24.17
CA LEU A 542 7.26 4.16 -24.98
C LEU A 542 6.98 3.83 -26.45
N PRO A 543 6.73 4.83 -27.31
CA PRO A 543 6.62 4.56 -28.73
C PRO A 543 7.99 4.24 -29.30
N ASP A 544 8.02 3.66 -30.49
CA ASP A 544 9.26 3.64 -31.25
C ASP A 544 9.73 5.06 -31.55
N VAL A 545 11.01 5.15 -31.87
CA VAL A 545 11.69 6.42 -32.12
C VAL A 545 11.01 7.24 -33.24
N SER A 546 10.47 6.59 -34.27
CA SER A 546 9.85 7.28 -35.42
C SER A 546 8.49 7.90 -35.05
N MET A 547 7.71 7.20 -34.24
CA MET A 547 6.44 7.68 -33.71
C MET A 547 6.64 8.80 -32.69
N LEU A 548 7.68 8.71 -31.86
CA LEU A 548 8.05 9.77 -30.94
C LEU A 548 8.38 11.07 -31.68
N VAL A 549 9.22 10.99 -32.72
CA VAL A 549 9.56 12.15 -33.55
C VAL A 549 8.31 12.75 -34.21
N ALA A 550 7.40 11.90 -34.71
CA ALA A 550 6.16 12.35 -35.32
C ALA A 550 5.21 13.05 -34.31
N GLN A 551 5.20 12.64 -33.05
CA GLN A 551 4.36 13.22 -31.99
C GLN A 551 4.97 14.47 -31.37
N LEU A 552 6.30 14.55 -31.27
CA LEU A 552 7.00 15.75 -30.80
C LEU A 552 7.09 16.83 -31.88
N LYS A 553 6.99 16.45 -33.16
CA LYS A 553 6.80 17.41 -34.25
C LYS A 553 5.56 18.26 -33.97
N ASN A 554 5.67 19.58 -34.18
CA ASN A 554 4.59 20.56 -33.90
C ASN A 554 4.31 20.86 -32.42
N SER A 555 5.15 20.42 -31.47
CA SER A 555 4.97 20.70 -30.03
C SER A 555 4.95 22.20 -29.69
N CYS A 556 5.53 23.06 -30.54
CA CYS A 556 5.51 24.51 -30.35
C CYS A 556 4.17 25.17 -30.67
N HIS A 557 3.35 24.58 -31.55
CA HIS A 557 2.19 25.26 -32.13
C HIS A 557 0.84 24.81 -31.57
N ALA A 558 0.79 23.72 -30.81
CA ALA A 558 -0.50 23.17 -30.41
C ALA A 558 -0.47 22.47 -29.05
N GLN A 559 -1.50 22.73 -28.25
CA GLN A 559 -1.96 21.90 -27.14
C GLN A 559 -2.51 20.54 -27.65
N VAL A 560 -2.10 20.07 -28.82
CA VAL A 560 -2.74 18.98 -29.57
C VAL A 560 -1.85 17.74 -29.47
N ASN A 561 -2.38 16.71 -28.80
CA ASN A 561 -1.84 15.35 -28.66
C ASN A 561 -0.37 15.24 -28.24
N ARG A 562 -0.06 15.73 -27.03
CA ARG A 562 1.20 15.41 -26.33
C ARG A 562 1.24 14.00 -25.73
N PHE A 563 0.23 13.19 -26.02
CA PHE A 563 0.08 11.83 -25.56
C PHE A 563 0.43 10.86 -26.68
N ILE A 564 0.96 9.73 -26.28
CA ILE A 564 1.46 8.71 -27.19
C ILE A 564 0.42 7.59 -27.23
N TRP A 565 -0.44 7.63 -28.25
CA TRP A 565 -1.65 6.80 -28.32
C TRP A 565 -1.47 5.42 -28.96
N GLU A 566 -0.51 5.31 -29.87
CA GLU A 566 -0.36 4.12 -30.70
C GLU A 566 1.02 3.55 -30.46
N SER A 567 1.05 2.37 -29.85
CA SER A 567 2.24 1.55 -29.80
C SER A 567 1.77 0.11 -29.97
N THR A 568 2.19 -0.50 -31.08
CA THR A 568 2.02 -1.94 -31.32
C THR A 568 3.07 -2.76 -30.56
N GLN A 569 3.90 -2.12 -29.73
CA GLN A 569 4.98 -2.76 -29.00
C GLN A 569 4.62 -3.11 -27.56
N THR A 570 5.22 -4.21 -27.11
CA THR A 570 5.05 -4.81 -25.78
C THR A 570 6.04 -4.27 -24.73
N GLN A 571 6.81 -3.20 -25.05
CA GLN A 571 7.76 -2.60 -24.11
C GLN A 571 7.14 -1.39 -23.41
N TYR A 572 6.68 -1.62 -22.18
CA TYR A 572 6.17 -0.54 -21.34
C TYR A 572 7.30 0.38 -20.86
N ILE A 573 6.96 1.66 -20.76
CA ILE A 573 7.78 2.68 -20.10
C ILE A 573 8.10 2.25 -18.65
N ASN A 574 9.25 2.66 -18.13
CA ASN A 574 9.60 2.51 -16.70
C ASN A 574 10.03 3.86 -16.13
N PHE A 575 10.51 3.89 -14.90
CA PHE A 575 11.06 5.09 -14.28
C PHE A 575 12.32 5.59 -15.01
N SER A 576 12.52 6.91 -15.03
CA SER A 576 13.68 7.51 -15.69
C SER A 576 14.98 7.17 -14.95
N ASN A 577 16.06 7.02 -15.71
CA ASN A 577 17.43 6.87 -15.21
C ASN A 577 18.24 8.17 -15.28
N GLY A 578 17.61 9.32 -15.61
CA GLY A 578 18.27 10.63 -15.65
C GLY A 578 19.20 10.84 -16.86
N SER A 579 18.99 10.10 -17.94
CA SER A 579 19.82 10.10 -19.14
C SER A 579 19.38 11.12 -20.21
N GLY A 580 18.20 11.72 -20.05
CA GLY A 580 17.68 12.76 -20.91
C GLY A 580 18.51 14.03 -20.85
N GLN A 581 18.82 14.58 -22.03
CA GLN A 581 19.58 15.83 -22.15
C GLN A 581 18.70 17.04 -21.82
N ASP A 582 19.31 18.08 -21.26
CA ASP A 582 18.64 19.33 -20.96
C ASP A 582 18.13 20.04 -22.23
N ILE A 583 16.96 20.69 -22.12
CA ILE A 583 16.36 21.46 -23.21
C ILE A 583 16.14 22.90 -22.73
N ASP A 584 16.83 23.85 -23.34
CA ASP A 584 16.52 25.28 -23.18
C ASP A 584 15.33 25.64 -24.07
N GLN A 585 14.15 25.87 -23.46
CA GLN A 585 12.90 26.14 -24.16
C GLN A 585 12.90 27.45 -24.95
N TYR A 586 13.88 28.33 -24.72
CA TYR A 586 14.03 29.59 -25.45
C TYR A 586 15.16 29.54 -26.49
N ASN A 587 15.87 28.42 -26.59
CA ASN A 587 17.00 28.25 -27.50
C ASN A 587 17.15 26.78 -27.93
N ILE A 588 16.04 26.17 -28.38
CA ILE A 588 15.98 24.78 -28.82
C ILE A 588 16.80 24.63 -30.11
N ASN A 589 17.59 23.58 -30.18
CA ASN A 589 18.33 23.19 -31.38
C ASN A 589 17.70 21.93 -31.98
N GLU A 590 16.87 22.10 -33.00
CA GLU A 590 16.15 21.01 -33.67
C GLU A 590 17.07 20.02 -34.39
N ASN A 591 18.31 20.41 -34.70
CA ASN A 591 19.32 19.53 -35.31
C ASN A 591 20.03 18.65 -34.28
N SER A 592 19.96 19.03 -33.01
CA SER A 592 20.63 18.33 -31.94
C SER A 592 19.75 18.31 -30.71
N GLN A 593 18.64 17.58 -30.68
CA GLN A 593 17.99 17.45 -29.40
C GLN A 593 17.03 16.31 -29.20
N VAL A 594 17.12 15.86 -27.94
CA VAL A 594 16.27 14.92 -27.23
C VAL A 594 16.36 13.54 -27.81
N LEU A 595 17.08 12.69 -27.10
CA LEU A 595 16.75 11.30 -26.79
C LEU A 595 17.92 10.74 -25.97
N ASN A 596 17.58 9.87 -25.04
CA ASN A 596 18.54 9.34 -24.09
C ASN A 596 19.40 8.22 -24.68
N ASP A 597 20.23 7.62 -23.82
CA ASP A 597 21.03 6.42 -24.10
C ASP A 597 20.24 5.26 -24.73
N ARG A 598 18.92 5.15 -24.49
CA ARG A 598 18.06 4.08 -25.04
C ARG A 598 17.57 4.32 -26.46
N LEU A 599 17.39 5.58 -26.87
CA LEU A 599 16.68 5.92 -28.12
C LEU A 599 17.59 6.60 -29.17
N GLY A 600 18.78 7.07 -28.77
CA GLY A 600 19.78 7.66 -29.66
C GLY A 600 19.40 9.05 -30.17
N SER A 601 20.37 9.86 -30.62
CA SER A 601 20.09 11.25 -31.01
C SER A 601 19.41 11.34 -32.39
N LEU A 602 18.29 12.08 -32.46
CA LEU A 602 17.60 12.44 -33.70
C LEU A 602 17.26 13.93 -33.74
N ALA A 603 16.98 14.43 -34.95
CA ALA A 603 16.47 15.79 -35.18
C ALA A 603 14.94 15.82 -35.06
N ILE A 604 14.40 16.86 -34.40
CA ILE A 604 12.95 17.04 -34.17
C ILE A 604 12.57 18.47 -34.57
N ASP A 605 11.67 18.57 -35.55
CA ASP A 605 11.06 19.82 -36.03
C ASP A 605 9.91 20.22 -35.09
N TYR A 606 10.26 20.82 -33.95
CA TYR A 606 9.30 21.19 -32.89
C TYR A 606 8.34 22.28 -33.35
N ASN A 607 8.80 23.19 -34.20
CA ASN A 607 8.00 24.28 -34.74
C ASN A 607 7.20 23.90 -36.01
N ASN A 608 7.40 22.71 -36.56
CA ASN A 608 6.70 22.19 -37.73
C ASN A 608 6.77 23.16 -38.94
N ASN A 609 7.92 23.77 -39.15
CA ASN A 609 8.16 24.66 -40.29
C ASN A 609 8.84 23.94 -41.47
N ASP A 610 8.95 22.61 -41.39
CA ASP A 610 9.57 21.71 -42.37
C ASP A 610 11.08 21.94 -42.57
N THR A 611 11.73 22.60 -41.62
CA THR A 611 13.19 22.75 -41.53
C THR A 611 13.66 22.43 -40.11
N PHE A 612 14.97 22.16 -39.94
CA PHE A 612 15.55 22.00 -38.61
C PHE A 612 16.34 23.25 -38.24
N ASP A 613 15.83 24.01 -37.29
CA ASP A 613 16.37 25.29 -36.89
C ASP A 613 17.27 25.22 -35.65
N ASN A 614 17.99 26.31 -35.43
CA ASN A 614 18.67 26.60 -34.16
C ASN A 614 18.01 27.83 -33.53
N GLY A 615 17.83 27.81 -32.21
CA GLY A 615 17.26 28.92 -31.47
C GLY A 615 15.74 29.01 -31.54
N VAL A 616 15.06 27.87 -31.69
CA VAL A 616 13.60 27.83 -31.61
C VAL A 616 13.17 28.09 -30.17
N SER A 617 12.18 28.95 -30.00
CA SER A 617 11.69 29.37 -28.68
C SER A 617 10.21 29.00 -28.53
N CYS A 618 9.90 27.99 -27.72
CA CYS A 618 8.54 27.59 -27.43
C CYS A 618 8.41 26.76 -26.14
N ASN A 619 7.22 26.77 -25.52
CA ASN A 619 6.95 26.00 -24.31
C ASN A 619 6.60 24.54 -24.64
N LEU A 620 7.56 23.65 -24.42
CA LEU A 620 7.43 22.21 -24.65
C LEU A 620 6.73 21.47 -23.50
N ALA A 621 6.81 21.99 -22.28
CA ALA A 621 6.17 21.42 -21.10
C ALA A 621 4.84 22.12 -20.72
N ILE A 622 4.09 21.53 -19.78
CA ILE A 622 2.86 22.12 -19.21
C ILE A 622 2.98 22.19 -17.69
N ALA A 623 2.69 23.35 -17.11
CA ALA A 623 2.59 23.50 -15.66
C ALA A 623 1.37 22.74 -15.13
N ASP A 624 1.53 21.99 -14.04
CA ASP A 624 0.45 21.20 -13.42
C ASP A 624 -0.70 22.07 -12.91
N SER A 625 -0.42 23.33 -12.59
CA SER A 625 -1.41 24.34 -12.26
C SER A 625 -0.94 25.73 -12.70
N SER A 626 -1.86 26.70 -12.68
CA SER A 626 -1.53 28.10 -12.95
C SER A 626 -0.56 28.73 -11.93
N ALA A 627 -0.35 28.08 -10.78
CA ALA A 627 0.59 28.52 -9.76
C ALA A 627 2.04 28.06 -10.04
N VAL A 628 2.24 27.12 -10.96
CA VAL A 628 3.57 26.60 -11.30
C VAL A 628 4.14 27.38 -12.48
N THR A 629 5.32 27.97 -12.29
CA THR A 629 6.08 28.62 -13.36
C THR A 629 6.88 27.56 -14.11
N LEU A 630 6.76 27.53 -15.45
CA LEU A 630 7.58 26.64 -16.27
C LEU A 630 9.06 27.06 -16.19
N PRO A 631 9.99 26.11 -15.99
CA PRO A 631 11.41 26.42 -15.98
C PRO A 631 11.91 26.74 -17.38
N ALA A 632 12.91 27.62 -17.50
CA ALA A 632 13.52 27.94 -18.80
C ALA A 632 14.21 26.71 -19.42
N VAL A 633 14.88 25.92 -18.58
CA VAL A 633 15.54 24.68 -18.96
C VAL A 633 14.75 23.51 -18.41
N LEU A 634 14.32 22.59 -19.28
CA LEU A 634 13.76 21.31 -18.88
C LEU A 634 14.91 20.34 -18.62
N THR A 635 14.91 19.70 -17.47
CA THR A 635 15.89 18.67 -17.11
C THR A 635 15.20 17.32 -16.91
N ASP A 636 15.89 16.23 -17.25
CA ASP A 636 15.48 14.89 -16.83
C ASP A 636 15.67 14.75 -15.30
N HIS A 637 15.07 13.71 -14.73
CA HIS A 637 15.22 13.36 -13.32
C HIS A 637 15.52 11.87 -13.21
N ASN A 638 16.53 11.52 -12.39
CA ASN A 638 16.86 10.11 -12.16
C ASN A 638 15.91 9.54 -11.09
N ASP A 639 14.74 9.11 -11.54
CA ASP A 639 13.71 8.53 -10.70
C ASP A 639 14.21 7.29 -9.95
N TRP A 640 14.96 6.39 -10.61
CA TRP A 640 15.51 5.21 -9.94
C TRP A 640 16.45 5.56 -8.78
N ALA A 641 17.25 6.62 -8.93
CA ALA A 641 18.11 7.10 -7.85
C ALA A 641 17.31 7.74 -6.71
N GLN A 642 16.19 8.41 -7.01
CA GLN A 642 15.28 8.89 -5.97
C GLN A 642 14.59 7.74 -5.26
N ILE A 643 14.01 6.78 -5.98
CA ILE A 643 13.34 5.60 -5.38
C ILE A 643 14.29 4.89 -4.42
N ALA A 644 15.56 4.72 -4.77
CA ALA A 644 16.56 4.12 -3.87
C ALA A 644 16.83 4.90 -2.57
N GLN A 645 16.46 6.19 -2.51
CA GLN A 645 16.64 7.07 -1.36
C GLN A 645 15.32 7.34 -0.61
N THR A 646 14.19 7.21 -1.29
CA THR A 646 12.87 7.62 -0.79
C THR A 646 11.87 6.48 -0.70
N ALA A 647 12.23 5.27 -1.14
CA ALA A 647 11.34 4.11 -1.10
C ALA A 647 10.64 4.01 0.26
N PHE A 648 11.37 4.24 1.35
CA PHE A 648 10.82 4.33 2.70
C PHE A 648 11.51 5.38 3.59
N GLY A 649 12.44 6.14 3.02
CA GLY A 649 13.46 6.91 3.74
C GLY A 649 12.92 7.96 4.72
N ARG A 650 13.33 7.82 5.98
CA ARG A 650 13.37 8.90 6.98
C ARG A 650 14.20 10.06 6.41
N LEU A 651 13.56 11.03 5.74
CA LEU A 651 14.27 12.15 5.13
C LEU A 651 15.14 12.89 6.17
N PRO A 652 16.38 13.30 5.82
CA PRO A 652 17.25 14.00 6.75
C PRO A 652 16.62 15.28 7.30
N LYS A 653 16.87 15.53 8.59
CA LYS A 653 16.45 16.69 9.40
C LYS A 653 16.41 18.01 8.61
N GLN A 654 15.27 18.36 8.02
CA GLN A 654 14.96 19.75 7.71
C GLN A 654 14.13 20.35 8.85
N LYS A 655 14.72 21.34 9.53
CA LYS A 655 14.06 22.19 10.53
C LYS A 655 13.01 23.07 9.86
N ALA A 656 11.85 22.52 9.54
CA ALA A 656 10.69 23.32 9.18
C ALA A 656 9.60 23.11 10.23
N LYS A 657 8.96 24.20 10.68
CA LYS A 657 7.78 24.16 11.55
C LYS A 657 6.76 23.19 10.95
N ARG A 658 6.18 22.34 11.80
CA ARG A 658 5.13 21.37 11.43
C ARG A 658 3.79 22.09 11.51
N GLU A 659 2.95 21.83 10.51
CA GLU A 659 1.53 22.16 10.51
C GLU A 659 0.82 20.83 10.24
N ASP A 660 -0.18 20.49 11.06
CA ASP A 660 -0.99 19.28 10.92
C ASP A 660 -1.84 19.41 9.65
N HIS A 661 -1.29 19.00 8.52
CA HIS A 661 -1.98 19.03 7.23
C HIS A 661 -2.42 17.65 6.80
N LEU A 662 -3.42 17.63 5.93
CA LEU A 662 -3.77 16.46 5.16
C LEU A 662 -2.60 15.95 4.29
N PRO A 663 -2.57 14.63 4.00
CA PRO A 663 -1.76 14.12 2.91
C PRO A 663 -2.06 14.92 1.64
N GLU A 664 -1.01 15.28 0.91
CA GLU A 664 -1.19 15.82 -0.44
C GLU A 664 -1.52 14.67 -1.37
N ILE A 665 -2.52 14.89 -2.21
CA ILE A 665 -3.10 13.85 -3.04
C ILE A 665 -2.98 14.31 -4.47
N THR A 666 -2.52 13.42 -5.31
CA THR A 666 -2.54 13.62 -6.76
C THR A 666 -3.54 12.68 -7.42
N PHE A 667 -4.26 13.22 -8.39
CA PHE A 667 -5.13 12.46 -9.28
C PHE A 667 -4.42 12.36 -10.62
N CYS A 668 -4.21 11.13 -11.07
CA CYS A 668 -3.40 10.85 -12.25
C CYS A 668 -4.31 10.58 -13.44
N ASP A 669 -4.52 11.59 -14.27
CA ASP A 669 -5.30 11.45 -15.49
C ASP A 669 -4.39 11.08 -16.65
N ILE A 670 -4.17 9.78 -16.79
CA ILE A 670 -3.59 9.23 -18.01
C ILE A 670 -4.69 9.30 -19.07
N LYS A 671 -4.91 10.50 -19.64
CA LYS A 671 -5.94 10.71 -20.68
C LYS A 671 -5.70 9.74 -21.84
N HIS A 672 -6.75 9.52 -22.63
CA HIS A 672 -6.83 8.80 -23.93
C HIS A 672 -7.15 9.86 -24.98
#